data_AF-A0A941TIS6-F1
#
_entry.id   AF-A0A941TIS6-F1
#
_cell.length_a   1.000
_cell.length_b   1.000
_cell.length_c   1.000
_cell.angle_alpha   90.00
_cell.angle_beta   90.00
_cell.angle_gamma   90.00
#
_symmetry.space_group_name_H-M   'P 1'
#
loop_
_entity.id
_entity.type
_entity.pdbx_description
1 polymer ?
#
loop_
_entity_poly.entity_id
_entity_poly.type
_entity_poly.pdbx_seq_one_letter_code
_entity_poly.pdbx_strand_id
1 'polypeptide(L)'
;MAGRQRIDRVRRQYNQWVANQTLEDYALRFTAKSARRWSPARVANTALGAISFLALEAIGGTITLNYGVTNATAAILVVSIIIFLCGLPIAYYAAKCGVDIDLLTRGAGFGYIGSTVTSLIYASFTFIFLAIEAVIMAMALELCFHVPLMIGYLISALVIIPLVTYGITMISRFQLWTQPFWIVLHILPFAAIALNDPDSFVQWTSFSGQHGNPSGKLDLMLFGTAASVVLSLVAQIGEQVDFLRFLPVDRQRSRRAWWASLLCAGPGWIVLGALKMLAGGFLTFFALRHGVPATHAAEPTQMYLAGFQFVLSQPQVALVLTGAFVVLSQLKINVTNAYAGSIAWSNFFSRLTHNHPGRVVWLVFNVVVAVLLMEIGVYKALEHTLALYSNVAIAWVGALVSDLVINKPLGLRPPEMEFKRAHLYDVNPVGTGAMALATVLSITAFSGAFGPMLKAFSPFVAFAVALAAAPMIAIATGGRYYIARKPKRSWQKLPSLQCCICEHSFEPEDMAACPAYAGPICSLCCSLDARCHDRCKPHARIQAQVAETLGKSLPQPVYSAINSQLGHFIGVFVVATGLFGLTLGLVYLQTSGEVYGSPVELGEVLWKVFFALLIVIGVSAWLFVLAQRSRRAAEAETQRQTMLLMQEIDAHKRTDAELQRAKEVAESANLAKSRYVVGLSHELRSPLNAISGYAQLLEQDRSIPPKPGEQVRVIRRSAEHLSGLIDGLLDISKIEAGRLYLSRDEVRLGEFLDQLVGMFRLQAVAKGIDFIFERSEFLPPVIHTDEKRLRQILINLLSNAIKFTPTGHVRFAVHYRNPVAEFEITDTGPGIRPEDLDRIFEPFERASQGTAQPQTGTGLGLTITKLLAGVMGGDVQVSSTVGAGSTFRVKIFLSEVTKPTPVAPVDAKVFGYRGMRKTILVADDDPTHRDLLREVLTPLGFILLSAADGVQCLELAQHCRPDLFLLDISMPNLNGWEAAEALRHAGHHDARILMLSASALEAHGRSLAQPFHDGYLMKPVDIPRLLEQIARLLRIEWLREPPQTIEPDLRPHAEPRPPRRHVDELINLGQIGHIRAIQAKLDQIGIDQPEYQTFVSRMRGIVDRFDFDQYMAVLRDMQDHEFRSEEA
;
A
#
# COMPACT_ATOMS: atom_id res chain seq x y z
N MET A 1 5.11 -18.87 20.56
CA MET A 1 6.03 -18.07 19.71
C MET A 1 5.66 -16.61 19.84
N ALA A 2 6.54 -15.76 20.37
CA ALA A 2 6.24 -14.32 20.48
C ALA A 2 6.13 -13.71 19.07
N GLY A 3 5.02 -13.04 18.77
CA GLY A 3 4.75 -12.44 17.46
C GLY A 3 5.88 -11.52 16.99
N ARG A 4 6.28 -11.65 15.72
CA ARG A 4 7.24 -10.75 15.07
C ARG A 4 6.67 -9.34 15.05
N GLN A 5 7.44 -8.36 15.54
CA GLN A 5 7.04 -6.96 15.44
C GLN A 5 7.06 -6.52 13.96
N ARG A 6 5.98 -5.86 13.50
CA ARG A 6 5.93 -5.27 12.17
C ARG A 6 6.61 -3.89 12.17
N ILE A 7 7.26 -3.56 11.06
CA ILE A 7 7.93 -2.28 10.86
C ILE A 7 6.93 -1.34 10.16
N ASP A 8 6.66 -0.21 10.80
CA ASP A 8 5.81 0.84 10.23
C ASP A 8 6.57 1.58 9.11
N ARG A 9 5.86 1.90 8.03
CA ARG A 9 6.39 2.65 6.87
C ARG A 9 6.93 4.02 7.28
N VAL A 10 6.24 4.74 8.18
CA VAL A 10 6.69 6.06 8.65
C VAL A 10 8.02 5.94 9.39
N ARG A 11 8.13 4.94 10.28
CA ARG A 11 9.38 4.69 11.02
C ARG A 11 10.51 4.25 10.11
N ARG A 12 10.21 3.48 9.06
CA ARG A 12 11.18 3.10 8.04
C ARG A 12 11.74 4.31 7.30
N GLN A 13 10.87 5.19 6.79
CA GLN A 13 11.28 6.42 6.09
C GLN A 13 12.11 7.34 6.99
N TYR A 14 11.67 7.53 8.24
CA TYR A 14 12.43 8.27 9.24
C TYR A 14 13.84 7.65 9.45
N ASN A 15 13.92 6.34 9.65
CA ASN A 15 15.20 5.67 9.85
C ASN A 15 16.08 5.64 8.59
N GLN A 16 15.51 5.65 7.38
CA GLN A 16 16.25 5.80 6.13
C GLN A 16 16.86 7.19 6.00
N TRP A 17 16.10 8.23 6.35
CA TRP A 17 16.58 9.61 6.36
C TRP A 17 17.71 9.81 7.39
N VAL A 18 17.52 9.39 8.64
CA VAL A 18 18.58 9.48 9.68
C VAL A 18 19.79 8.62 9.35
N ALA A 19 19.62 7.53 8.58
CA ALA A 19 20.74 6.71 8.14
C ALA A 19 21.56 7.33 6.99
N ASN A 20 21.17 8.49 6.44
CA ASN A 20 21.89 9.15 5.36
C ASN A 20 23.19 9.80 5.86
N GLN A 21 24.33 9.29 5.40
CA GLN A 21 25.65 9.58 5.95
C GLN A 21 26.17 10.97 5.60
N THR A 22 25.70 11.59 4.52
CA THR A 22 26.21 12.89 4.04
C THR A 22 25.79 14.06 4.93
N LEU A 23 24.59 14.02 5.51
CA LEU A 23 24.07 15.07 6.40
C LEU A 23 24.45 14.81 7.87
N GLU A 24 24.53 13.53 8.25
CA GLU A 24 24.73 13.11 9.64
C GLU A 24 26.19 12.81 10.01
N ASP A 25 27.11 12.71 9.03
CA ASP A 25 28.56 12.54 9.23
C ASP A 25 28.94 11.45 10.26
N TYR A 26 28.25 10.31 10.17
CA TYR A 26 28.39 9.18 11.12
C TYR A 26 28.13 9.54 12.59
N ALA A 27 27.34 10.58 12.88
CA ALA A 27 26.78 10.76 14.22
C ALA A 27 26.11 9.45 14.66
N LEU A 28 26.36 9.02 15.91
CA LEU A 28 25.81 7.80 16.53
C LEU A 28 26.38 6.46 16.07
N ARG A 29 27.37 6.44 15.18
CA ARG A 29 27.86 5.20 14.57
C ARG A 29 29.38 5.14 14.52
N PHE A 30 29.89 3.92 14.43
CA PHE A 30 31.29 3.75 14.09
C PHE A 30 31.53 4.22 12.65
N THR A 31 32.74 4.70 12.38
CA THR A 31 33.14 5.17 11.06
C THR A 31 33.48 3.96 10.18
N ALA A 32 32.63 3.69 9.18
CA ALA A 32 32.79 2.60 8.22
C ALA A 32 34.17 2.62 7.54
N LYS A 33 34.72 1.45 7.18
CA LYS A 33 36.04 1.37 6.52
C LYS A 33 36.04 2.14 5.21
N SER A 34 34.93 2.12 4.46
CA SER A 34 34.74 2.90 3.22
C SER A 34 34.82 4.42 3.42
N ALA A 35 34.50 4.92 4.61
CA ALA A 35 34.53 6.35 4.94
C ALA A 35 35.94 6.87 5.27
N ARG A 36 36.87 5.98 5.66
CA ARG A 36 38.25 6.32 6.05
C ARG A 36 39.17 6.43 4.83
N ARG A 37 38.76 7.28 3.88
CA ARG A 37 39.38 7.44 2.55
C ARG A 37 40.43 8.55 2.47
N TRP A 38 40.49 9.44 3.46
CA TRP A 38 41.43 10.55 3.45
C TRP A 38 42.86 10.11 3.79
N SER A 39 43.86 10.83 3.27
CA SER A 39 45.25 10.55 3.58
C SER A 39 45.55 10.84 5.06
N PRO A 40 46.47 10.09 5.71
CA PRO A 40 46.86 10.33 7.09
C PRO A 40 47.27 11.78 7.36
N ALA A 41 48.01 12.39 6.44
CA ALA A 41 48.44 13.79 6.54
C ALA A 41 47.26 14.78 6.51
N ARG A 42 46.21 14.53 5.70
CA ARG A 42 45.03 15.40 5.66
C ARG A 42 44.23 15.33 6.96
N VAL A 43 44.07 14.13 7.51
CA VAL A 43 43.40 13.95 8.81
C VAL A 43 44.19 14.66 9.90
N ALA A 44 45.52 14.50 9.93
CA ALA A 44 46.37 15.18 10.89
C ALA A 44 46.32 16.70 10.77
N ASN A 45 46.39 17.25 9.56
CA ASN A 45 46.29 18.70 9.38
C ASN A 45 44.91 19.26 9.80
N THR A 46 43.84 18.51 9.56
CA THR A 46 42.48 18.92 9.96
C THR A 46 42.37 18.95 11.50
N ALA A 47 42.88 17.92 12.18
CA ALA A 47 42.93 17.84 13.64
C ALA A 47 43.81 18.95 14.26
N LEU A 48 45.00 19.20 13.69
CA LEU A 48 45.87 20.31 14.11
C LEU A 48 45.22 21.69 13.90
N GLY A 49 44.29 21.83 12.94
CA GLY A 49 43.49 23.04 12.76
C GLY A 49 42.69 23.41 14.01
N ALA A 50 42.30 22.43 14.83
CA ALA A 50 41.64 22.64 16.12
C ALA A 50 42.58 23.15 17.23
N ILE A 51 43.87 23.39 16.96
CA ILE A 51 44.82 23.98 17.94
C ILE A 51 44.93 25.51 17.74
N SER A 52 44.17 26.07 16.80
CA SER A 52 44.20 27.49 16.48
C SER A 52 43.58 28.40 17.53
N PHE A 53 42.88 27.83 18.52
CA PHE A 53 42.16 28.57 19.54
C PHE A 53 43.06 29.38 20.47
N LEU A 54 42.56 30.56 20.87
CA LEU A 54 43.34 31.53 21.65
C LEU A 54 43.08 31.44 23.15
N ALA A 55 42.13 30.60 23.60
CA ALA A 55 42.00 30.36 25.03
C ALA A 55 43.25 29.71 25.64
N LEU A 56 44.09 29.01 24.87
CA LEU A 56 45.38 28.52 25.39
C LEU A 56 46.30 29.66 25.78
N GLU A 57 46.45 30.67 24.92
CA GLU A 57 47.21 31.88 25.24
C GLU A 57 46.59 32.63 26.43
N ALA A 58 45.26 32.74 26.47
CA ALA A 58 44.56 33.40 27.59
C ALA A 58 44.79 32.67 28.92
N ILE A 59 44.66 31.34 28.94
CA ILE A 59 44.91 30.50 30.12
C ILE A 59 46.36 30.62 30.56
N GLY A 60 47.31 30.47 29.62
CA GLY A 60 48.74 30.60 29.88
C GLY A 60 49.14 31.98 30.40
N GLY A 61 48.54 33.02 29.83
CA GLY A 61 48.66 34.42 30.27
C GLY A 61 48.14 34.63 31.68
N THR A 62 46.92 34.16 31.96
CA THR A 62 46.26 34.29 33.27
C THR A 62 47.04 33.60 34.38
N ILE A 63 47.46 32.34 34.19
CA ILE A 63 48.23 31.62 35.21
C ILE A 63 49.63 32.22 35.40
N THR A 64 50.24 32.78 34.34
CA THR A 64 51.53 33.48 34.43
C THR A 64 51.38 34.79 35.20
N LEU A 65 50.33 35.56 34.91
CA LEU A 65 50.00 36.81 35.59
C LEU A 65 49.75 36.58 37.09
N ASN A 66 48.98 35.55 37.43
CA ASN A 66 48.58 35.28 38.81
C ASN A 66 49.67 34.59 39.62
N TYR A 67 50.33 33.57 39.06
CA TYR A 67 51.19 32.64 39.81
C TYR A 67 52.68 32.73 39.47
N GLY A 68 53.06 33.54 38.48
CA GLY A 68 54.43 33.70 38.01
C GLY A 68 54.89 32.59 37.06
N VAL A 69 55.98 32.86 36.33
CA VAL A 69 56.47 31.98 35.26
C VAL A 69 56.95 30.63 35.78
N THR A 70 57.59 30.58 36.95
CA THR A 70 58.08 29.31 37.53
C THR A 70 56.94 28.32 37.76
N ASN A 71 55.87 28.74 38.44
CA ASN A 71 54.73 27.88 38.76
C ASN A 71 53.91 27.55 37.51
N ALA A 72 53.67 28.55 36.64
CA ALA A 72 52.96 28.36 35.39
C ALA A 72 53.66 27.36 34.47
N THR A 73 54.97 27.50 34.26
CA THR A 73 55.76 26.61 33.39
C THR A 73 55.78 25.19 33.95
N ALA A 74 56.01 25.02 35.25
CA ALA A 74 55.97 23.70 35.89
C ALA A 74 54.60 23.04 35.73
N ALA A 75 53.51 23.78 35.97
CA ALA A 75 52.15 23.29 35.81
C ALA A 75 51.85 22.89 34.36
N ILE A 76 52.17 23.76 33.39
CA ILE A 76 52.01 23.49 31.95
C ILE A 76 52.73 22.20 31.56
N LEU A 77 54.01 22.04 31.93
CA LEU A 77 54.80 20.88 31.52
C LEU A 77 54.28 19.58 32.14
N VAL A 78 54.04 19.56 33.46
CA VAL A 78 53.57 18.34 34.15
C VAL A 78 52.20 17.92 33.63
N VAL A 79 51.26 18.85 33.51
CA VAL A 79 49.91 18.53 33.03
C VAL A 79 49.94 18.13 31.57
N SER A 80 50.79 18.76 30.73
CA SER A 80 50.93 18.36 29.32
C SER A 80 51.42 16.94 29.17
N ILE A 81 52.35 16.49 30.02
CA ILE A 81 52.79 15.08 30.06
C ILE A 81 51.63 14.17 30.43
N ILE A 82 50.84 14.51 31.45
CA ILE A 82 49.67 13.73 31.87
C ILE A 82 48.66 13.60 30.73
N ILE A 83 48.29 14.72 30.10
CA ILE A 83 47.34 14.75 28.98
C ILE A 83 47.88 13.95 27.80
N PHE A 84 49.16 14.06 27.47
CA PHE A 84 49.78 13.29 26.38
C PHE A 84 49.72 11.79 26.65
N LEU A 85 50.11 11.35 27.86
CA LEU A 85 50.09 9.95 28.27
C LEU A 85 48.68 9.37 28.32
N CYS A 86 47.70 10.15 28.77
CA CYS A 86 46.29 9.76 28.75
C CYS A 86 45.72 9.71 27.33
N GLY A 87 46.10 10.67 26.48
CA GLY A 87 45.59 10.79 25.12
C GLY A 87 46.09 9.72 24.18
N LEU A 88 47.30 9.19 24.37
CA LEU A 88 47.88 8.16 23.51
C LEU A 88 47.05 6.87 23.40
N PRO A 89 46.65 6.18 24.50
CA PRO A 89 45.82 4.99 24.41
C PRO A 89 44.42 5.30 23.83
N ILE A 90 43.83 6.44 24.20
CA ILE A 90 42.52 6.88 23.70
C ILE A 90 42.58 7.04 22.17
N ALA A 91 43.53 7.83 21.68
CA ALA A 91 43.76 8.07 20.26
C ALA A 91 44.04 6.77 19.49
N TYR A 92 44.88 5.89 20.03
CA TYR A 92 45.20 4.60 19.43
C TYR A 92 43.96 3.73 19.22
N TYR A 93 43.13 3.56 20.25
CA TYR A 93 41.94 2.72 20.15
C TYR A 93 40.83 3.36 19.33
N ALA A 94 40.65 4.68 19.44
CA ALA A 94 39.74 5.43 18.59
C ALA A 94 40.07 5.27 17.10
N ALA A 95 41.32 5.47 16.69
CA ALA A 95 41.72 5.30 15.29
C ALA A 95 41.67 3.84 14.82
N LYS A 96 42.10 2.90 15.68
CA LYS A 96 42.09 1.46 15.35
C LYS A 96 40.66 0.95 15.13
N CYS A 97 39.72 1.33 15.98
CA CYS A 97 38.32 0.88 15.90
C CYS A 97 37.46 1.80 15.02
N GLY A 98 37.88 3.04 14.78
CA GLY A 98 37.11 4.15 14.20
C GLY A 98 35.82 4.42 14.93
N VAL A 99 35.99 4.75 16.20
CA VAL A 99 34.93 5.13 17.12
C VAL A 99 35.23 6.53 17.64
N ASP A 100 34.19 7.31 17.91
CA ASP A 100 34.31 8.57 18.65
C ASP A 100 34.61 8.30 20.13
N ILE A 101 34.83 9.37 20.90
CA ILE A 101 35.17 9.25 22.32
C ILE A 101 34.02 8.67 23.16
N ASP A 102 32.77 8.90 22.74
CA ASP A 102 31.58 8.38 23.40
C ASP A 102 31.43 6.87 23.23
N LEU A 103 31.54 6.37 21.99
CA LEU A 103 31.50 4.95 21.66
C LEU A 103 32.72 4.21 22.25
N LEU A 104 33.87 4.87 22.34
CA LEU A 104 35.02 4.36 23.06
C LEU A 104 34.70 4.22 24.56
N THR A 105 34.19 5.28 25.20
CA THR A 105 33.87 5.26 26.62
C THR A 105 32.84 4.17 26.96
N ARG A 106 31.84 4.02 26.10
CA ARG A 106 30.81 2.99 26.19
C ARG A 106 31.36 1.57 26.28
N GLY A 107 32.34 1.22 25.44
CA GLY A 107 32.98 -0.10 25.44
C GLY A 107 34.09 -0.26 26.48
N ALA A 108 34.50 0.83 27.13
CA ALA A 108 35.61 0.89 28.07
C ALA A 108 35.13 1.11 29.51
N GLY A 109 34.27 0.22 29.98
CA GLY A 109 33.88 0.17 31.39
C GLY A 109 32.65 0.99 31.78
N PHE A 110 32.01 1.76 30.89
CA PHE A 110 30.84 2.59 31.27
C PHE A 110 29.48 1.98 30.92
N GLY A 111 29.39 1.16 29.87
CA GLY A 111 28.12 0.60 29.41
C GLY A 111 27.30 1.60 28.57
N TYR A 112 26.13 1.18 28.10
CA TYR A 112 25.35 1.95 27.12
C TYR A 112 24.78 3.26 27.68
N ILE A 113 23.99 3.18 28.75
CA ILE A 113 23.40 4.36 29.39
C ILE A 113 24.44 5.06 30.26
N GLY A 114 25.36 4.33 30.91
CA GLY A 114 26.44 4.93 31.71
C GLY A 114 27.31 5.90 30.91
N SER A 115 27.60 5.61 29.64
CA SER A 115 28.29 6.54 28.72
C SER A 115 27.51 7.81 28.37
N THR A 116 26.24 7.92 28.75
CA THR A 116 25.44 9.14 28.55
C THR A 116 25.90 10.25 29.48
N VAL A 117 26.37 9.93 30.69
CA VAL A 117 26.94 10.92 31.60
C VAL A 117 28.22 11.52 31.01
N THR A 118 29.05 10.70 30.38
CA THR A 118 30.31 11.16 29.78
C THR A 118 30.07 11.99 28.53
N SER A 119 29.05 11.68 27.72
CA SER A 119 28.64 12.54 26.61
C SER A 119 28.11 13.90 27.08
N LEU A 120 27.47 13.96 28.25
CA LEU A 120 27.06 15.25 28.83
C LEU A 120 28.27 16.06 29.30
N ILE A 121 29.26 15.41 29.94
CA ILE A 121 30.53 16.06 30.33
C ILE A 121 31.22 16.61 29.07
N TYR A 122 31.32 15.81 28.01
CA TYR A 122 31.92 16.23 26.75
C TYR A 122 31.11 17.31 26.02
N ALA A 123 29.78 17.21 25.97
CA ALA A 123 28.94 18.28 25.42
C ALA A 123 29.12 19.59 26.19
N SER A 124 29.24 19.50 27.52
CA SER A 124 29.50 20.66 28.40
C SER A 124 30.81 21.34 28.07
N PHE A 125 31.87 20.57 27.89
CA PHE A 125 33.14 21.09 27.39
C PHE A 125 32.97 21.91 26.11
N THR A 126 32.28 21.35 25.12
CA THR A 126 32.19 21.97 23.79
C THR A 126 31.42 23.29 23.80
N PHE A 127 30.32 23.42 24.57
CA PHE A 127 29.61 24.70 24.64
C PHE A 127 30.31 25.72 25.55
N ILE A 128 31.04 25.27 26.59
CA ILE A 128 31.86 26.16 27.44
C ILE A 128 32.96 26.79 26.59
N PHE A 129 33.72 25.97 25.84
CA PHE A 129 34.79 26.48 24.97
C PHE A 129 34.24 27.25 23.78
N LEU A 130 33.13 26.84 23.17
CA LEU A 130 32.45 27.64 22.14
C LEU A 130 32.08 29.03 22.66
N ALA A 131 31.59 29.15 23.89
CA ALA A 131 31.29 30.44 24.51
C ALA A 131 32.56 31.27 24.76
N ILE A 132 33.62 30.68 25.33
CA ILE A 132 34.90 31.38 25.59
C ILE A 132 35.48 31.97 24.30
N GLU A 133 35.58 31.16 23.27
CA GLU A 133 36.17 31.55 21.99
C GLU A 133 35.30 32.58 21.27
N ALA A 134 33.96 32.46 21.35
CA ALA A 134 33.05 33.48 20.84
C ALA A 134 33.15 34.81 21.60
N VAL A 135 33.43 34.80 22.91
CA VAL A 135 33.72 36.03 23.68
C VAL A 135 35.01 36.69 23.19
N ILE A 136 36.09 35.91 22.99
CA ILE A 136 37.36 36.44 22.46
C ILE A 136 37.14 37.09 21.09
N MET A 137 36.34 36.45 20.22
CA MET A 137 36.00 37.01 18.91
C MET A 137 35.14 38.28 19.02
N ALA A 138 34.16 38.30 19.92
CA ALA A 138 33.32 39.48 20.15
C ALA A 138 34.13 40.69 20.66
N MET A 139 35.11 40.47 21.53
CA MET A 139 36.03 41.52 21.99
C MET A 139 36.90 42.07 20.84
N ALA A 140 37.32 41.21 19.90
CA ALA A 140 38.01 41.67 18.70
C ALA A 140 37.10 42.48 17.78
N LEU A 141 35.82 42.10 17.65
CA LEU A 141 34.83 42.86 16.87
C LEU A 141 34.51 44.22 17.52
N GLU A 142 34.41 44.27 18.84
CA GLU A 142 34.27 45.52 19.60
C GLU A 142 35.48 46.41 19.37
N LEU A 143 36.71 45.88 19.51
CA LEU A 143 37.93 46.65 19.34
C LEU A 143 38.13 47.17 17.90
N CYS A 144 37.80 46.36 16.89
CA CYS A 144 38.03 46.72 15.48
C CYS A 144 36.91 47.56 14.87
N PHE A 145 35.66 47.28 15.24
CA PHE A 145 34.47 47.82 14.57
C PHE A 145 33.50 48.55 15.52
N HIS A 146 33.81 48.63 16.82
CA HIS A 146 32.94 49.23 17.84
C HIS A 146 31.56 48.55 17.91
N VAL A 147 31.51 47.24 17.60
CA VAL A 147 30.29 46.43 17.71
C VAL A 147 30.00 46.16 19.19
N PRO A 148 28.78 46.43 19.69
CA PRO A 148 28.42 46.10 21.06
C PRO A 148 28.59 44.61 21.36
N LEU A 149 29.12 44.26 22.53
CA LEU A 149 29.44 42.87 22.90
C LEU A 149 28.27 41.89 22.71
N MET A 150 27.04 42.28 23.07
CA MET A 150 25.83 41.44 22.90
C MET A 150 25.62 41.03 21.43
N ILE A 151 25.79 41.99 20.50
CA ILE A 151 25.69 41.75 19.06
C ILE A 151 26.91 40.95 18.59
N GLY A 152 28.09 41.24 19.14
CA GLY A 152 29.32 40.49 18.90
C GLY A 152 29.19 39.01 19.24
N TYR A 153 28.57 38.67 20.38
CA TYR A 153 28.29 37.28 20.79
C TYR A 153 27.39 36.57 19.78
N LEU A 154 26.30 37.22 19.35
CA LEU A 154 25.37 36.65 18.40
C LEU A 154 26.01 36.43 17.02
N ILE A 155 26.75 37.42 16.49
CA ILE A 155 27.48 37.29 15.22
C ILE A 155 28.47 36.13 15.32
N SER A 156 29.23 36.08 16.42
CA SER A 156 30.27 35.09 16.64
C SER A 156 29.73 33.66 16.70
N ALA A 157 28.54 33.50 17.27
CA ALA A 157 27.86 32.22 17.40
C ALA A 157 27.15 31.78 16.10
N LEU A 158 26.55 32.70 15.34
CA LEU A 158 25.76 32.36 14.14
C LEU A 158 26.60 32.05 12.91
N VAL A 159 27.74 32.74 12.74
CA VAL A 159 28.60 32.60 11.55
C VAL A 159 29.15 31.18 11.37
N ILE A 160 29.22 30.40 12.45
CA ILE A 160 29.78 29.05 12.43
C ILE A 160 28.80 27.98 11.93
N ILE A 161 27.49 28.20 12.02
CA ILE A 161 26.46 27.25 11.60
C ILE A 161 26.62 26.80 10.13
N PRO A 162 26.73 27.72 9.14
CA PRO A 162 26.88 27.32 7.75
C PRO A 162 28.20 26.57 7.49
N LEU A 163 29.26 26.85 8.25
CA LEU A 163 30.57 26.20 8.11
C LEU A 163 30.57 24.74 8.60
N VAL A 164 29.70 24.41 9.56
CA VAL A 164 29.61 23.08 10.19
C VAL A 164 28.55 22.19 9.55
N THR A 165 27.54 22.76 8.89
CA THR A 165 26.36 22.04 8.38
C THR A 165 26.72 20.83 7.50
N TYR A 166 27.77 20.93 6.68
CA TYR A 166 28.24 19.84 5.81
C TYR A 166 29.32 18.94 6.44
N GLY A 167 29.52 19.04 7.75
CA GLY A 167 30.44 18.19 8.53
C GLY A 167 31.90 18.27 8.10
N ILE A 168 32.63 17.19 8.34
CA ILE A 168 34.09 17.13 8.24
C ILE A 168 34.63 17.51 6.86
N THR A 169 33.86 17.31 5.80
CA THR A 169 34.31 17.65 4.43
C THR A 169 34.49 19.16 4.26
N MET A 170 33.54 19.97 4.74
CA MET A 170 33.62 21.42 4.66
C MET A 170 34.63 21.96 5.68
N ILE A 171 34.64 21.39 6.89
CA ILE A 171 35.61 21.73 7.94
C ILE A 171 37.04 21.51 7.44
N SER A 172 37.36 20.33 6.88
CA SER A 172 38.70 20.02 6.37
C SER A 172 39.15 20.98 5.26
N ARG A 173 38.24 21.38 4.35
CA ARG A 173 38.53 22.38 3.31
C ARG A 173 38.83 23.75 3.90
N PHE A 174 38.00 24.19 4.85
CA PHE A 174 38.18 25.47 5.54
C PHE A 174 39.51 25.50 6.32
N GLN A 175 39.82 24.43 7.07
CA GLN A 175 41.07 24.31 7.81
C GLN A 175 42.29 24.36 6.88
N LEU A 176 42.28 23.61 5.77
CA LEU A 176 43.39 23.56 4.81
C LEU A 176 43.68 24.93 4.18
N TRP A 177 42.64 25.66 3.77
CA TRP A 177 42.81 26.94 3.08
C TRP A 177 43.27 28.06 4.02
N THR A 178 42.80 28.05 5.27
CA THR A 178 43.13 29.06 6.27
C THR A 178 44.47 28.82 6.96
N GLN A 179 45.00 27.59 6.93
CA GLN A 179 46.19 27.20 7.70
C GLN A 179 47.43 28.07 7.41
N PRO A 180 47.83 28.34 6.15
CA PRO A 180 49.05 29.10 5.87
C PRO A 180 48.98 30.53 6.39
N PHE A 181 47.85 31.20 6.18
CA PHE A 181 47.60 32.56 6.66
C PHE A 181 47.63 32.62 8.19
N TRP A 182 47.00 31.66 8.85
CA TRP A 182 47.00 31.57 10.30
C TRP A 182 48.42 31.36 10.86
N ILE A 183 49.22 30.45 10.28
CA ILE A 183 50.60 30.20 10.73
C ILE A 183 51.46 31.47 10.62
N VAL A 184 51.38 32.18 9.49
CA VAL A 184 52.15 33.41 9.26
C VAL A 184 51.78 34.47 10.29
N LEU A 185 50.47 34.74 10.47
CA LEU A 185 50.00 35.74 11.42
C LEU A 185 50.33 35.38 12.88
N HIS A 186 50.28 34.09 13.23
CA HIS A 186 50.63 33.62 14.57
C HIS A 186 52.12 33.80 14.89
N ILE A 187 53.02 33.43 13.96
CA ILE A 187 54.47 33.44 14.20
C ILE A 187 55.08 34.84 14.09
N LEU A 188 54.51 35.70 13.24
CA LEU A 188 55.09 37.01 12.89
C LEU A 188 55.42 37.90 14.12
N PRO A 189 54.52 38.11 15.11
CA PRO A 189 54.85 38.91 16.30
C PRO A 189 56.02 38.34 17.09
N PHE A 190 56.05 37.03 17.31
CA PHE A 190 57.14 36.38 18.07
C PHE A 190 58.48 36.47 17.34
N ALA A 191 58.47 36.28 16.01
CA ALA A 191 59.68 36.42 15.20
C ALA A 191 60.23 37.85 15.24
N ALA A 192 59.35 38.86 15.15
CA ALA A 192 59.75 40.26 15.23
C ALA A 192 60.31 40.62 16.62
N ILE A 193 59.67 40.17 17.70
CA ILE A 193 60.15 40.42 19.07
C ILE A 193 61.49 39.71 19.29
N ALA A 194 61.65 38.47 18.85
CA ALA A 194 62.92 37.73 18.99
C ALA A 194 64.08 38.40 18.23
N LEU A 195 63.81 39.06 17.10
CA LEU A 195 64.83 39.75 16.31
C LEU A 195 65.18 41.14 16.84
N ASN A 196 64.20 41.89 17.38
CA ASN A 196 64.39 43.30 17.76
C ASN A 196 64.46 43.56 19.27
N ASP A 197 63.95 42.68 20.12
CA ASP A 197 64.00 42.77 21.59
C ASP A 197 64.16 41.39 22.26
N PRO A 198 65.31 40.71 22.05
CA PRO A 198 65.56 39.39 22.63
C PRO A 198 65.60 39.41 24.17
N ASP A 199 65.96 40.54 24.78
CA ASP A 199 66.04 40.70 26.24
C ASP A 199 64.68 40.53 26.92
N SER A 200 63.57 40.84 26.23
CA SER A 200 62.22 40.57 26.74
C SER A 200 62.01 39.10 27.11
N PHE A 201 62.59 38.15 26.37
CA PHE A 201 62.46 36.72 26.71
C PHE A 201 63.20 36.37 28.01
N VAL A 202 64.35 36.99 28.26
CA VAL A 202 65.12 36.79 29.49
C VAL A 202 64.39 37.39 30.69
N GLN A 203 63.87 38.61 30.54
CA GLN A 203 63.10 39.29 31.60
C GLN A 203 61.79 38.56 31.93
N TRP A 204 61.15 37.96 30.92
CA TRP A 204 59.98 37.13 31.16
C TRP A 204 60.28 35.97 32.12
N THR A 205 61.44 35.31 32.00
CA THR A 205 61.77 34.16 32.87
C THR A 205 61.86 34.50 34.36
N SER A 206 62.08 35.77 34.71
CA SER A 206 62.14 36.24 36.10
C SER A 206 60.82 36.86 36.60
N PHE A 207 59.75 36.85 35.78
CA PHE A 207 58.47 37.42 36.16
C PHE A 207 57.77 36.61 37.26
N SER A 208 57.62 37.21 38.44
CA SER A 208 57.05 36.56 39.63
C SER A 208 55.52 36.51 39.65
N GLY A 209 54.82 37.25 38.78
CA GLY A 209 53.36 37.38 38.85
C GLY A 209 52.87 38.15 40.09
N GLN A 210 51.55 38.24 40.25
CA GLN A 210 50.89 38.99 41.33
C GLN A 210 50.97 38.26 42.69
N HIS A 211 50.80 36.94 42.68
CA HIS A 211 50.79 36.11 43.90
C HIS A 211 52.00 35.16 43.97
N GLY A 212 52.89 35.17 42.98
CA GLY A 212 54.03 34.26 42.95
C GLY A 212 55.17 34.70 43.87
N ASN A 213 56.09 33.78 44.11
CA ASN A 213 57.19 33.99 45.05
C ASN A 213 58.25 34.94 44.44
N PRO A 214 58.57 36.09 45.10
CA PRO A 214 59.58 37.03 44.61
C PRO A 214 60.99 36.41 44.47
N SER A 215 61.28 35.32 45.19
CA SER A 215 62.54 34.57 45.07
C SER A 215 62.62 33.63 43.87
N GLY A 216 61.57 33.57 43.04
CA GLY A 216 61.49 32.70 41.86
C GLY A 216 61.35 31.21 42.17
N LYS A 217 61.21 30.83 43.45
CA LYS A 217 61.04 29.44 43.88
C LYS A 217 59.64 28.90 43.56
N LEU A 218 59.58 27.61 43.24
CA LEU A 218 58.33 26.89 43.03
C LEU A 218 57.54 26.82 44.35
N ASP A 219 56.28 27.25 44.31
CA ASP A 219 55.33 27.08 45.41
C ASP A 219 54.34 25.96 45.03
N LEU A 220 54.27 24.93 45.88
CA LEU A 220 53.49 23.74 45.57
C LEU A 220 51.98 24.02 45.51
N MET A 221 51.47 24.99 46.29
CA MET A 221 50.06 25.35 46.32
C MET A 221 49.67 26.16 45.08
N LEU A 222 50.52 27.11 44.67
CA LEU A 222 50.32 27.87 43.43
C LEU A 222 50.46 26.96 42.20
N PHE A 223 51.43 26.05 42.21
CA PHE A 223 51.56 25.01 41.18
C PHE A 223 50.29 24.16 41.08
N GLY A 224 49.76 23.66 42.21
CA GLY A 224 48.54 22.85 42.20
C GLY A 224 47.34 23.59 41.63
N THR A 225 47.17 24.87 42.01
CA THR A 225 46.08 25.71 41.52
C THR A 225 46.22 25.98 40.02
N ALA A 226 47.41 26.37 39.54
CA ALA A 226 47.69 26.56 38.12
C ALA A 226 47.47 25.26 37.32
N ALA A 227 47.93 24.12 37.84
CA ALA A 227 47.76 22.82 37.22
C ALA A 227 46.29 22.40 37.13
N SER A 228 45.46 22.78 38.10
CA SER A 228 44.02 22.50 38.10
C SER A 228 43.28 23.18 36.95
N VAL A 229 43.71 24.40 36.59
CA VAL A 229 43.18 25.12 35.42
C VAL A 229 43.62 24.44 34.13
N VAL A 230 44.91 24.11 33.99
CA VAL A 230 45.44 23.44 32.78
C VAL A 230 44.82 22.04 32.59
N LEU A 231 44.52 21.31 33.68
CA LEU A 231 43.87 19.99 33.62
C LEU A 231 42.45 20.03 33.06
N SER A 232 41.78 21.19 33.06
CA SER A 232 40.47 21.34 32.41
C SER A 232 40.52 21.03 30.90
N LEU A 233 41.69 21.20 30.28
CA LEU A 233 41.93 20.94 28.86
C LEU A 233 42.02 19.45 28.51
N VAL A 234 41.97 18.53 29.49
CA VAL A 234 42.06 17.09 29.22
C VAL A 234 40.94 16.59 28.30
N ALA A 235 39.76 17.22 28.35
CA ALA A 235 38.61 16.85 27.53
C ALA A 235 38.80 17.17 26.03
N GLN A 236 39.75 18.04 25.67
CA GLN A 236 40.10 18.37 24.28
C GLN A 236 40.51 17.14 23.45
N ILE A 237 40.97 16.06 24.11
CA ILE A 237 41.26 14.80 23.44
C ILE A 237 40.02 14.22 22.72
N GLY A 238 38.81 14.53 23.19
CA GLY A 238 37.56 14.14 22.53
C GLY A 238 37.46 14.70 21.12
N GLU A 239 37.76 15.99 20.95
CA GLU A 239 37.67 16.66 19.64
C GLU A 239 38.68 16.08 18.65
N GLN A 240 39.89 15.78 19.15
CA GLN A 240 40.92 15.12 18.35
C GLN A 240 40.47 13.73 17.91
N VAL A 241 39.84 12.97 18.81
CA VAL A 241 39.31 11.64 18.53
C VAL A 241 38.22 11.67 17.45
N ASP A 242 37.37 12.70 17.43
CA ASP A 242 36.32 12.88 16.42
C ASP A 242 36.86 13.02 15.00
N PHE A 243 38.08 13.54 14.84
CA PHE A 243 38.82 13.53 13.56
C PHE A 243 39.61 12.23 13.36
N LEU A 244 40.26 11.69 14.40
CA LEU A 244 41.08 10.49 14.31
C LEU A 244 40.31 9.24 13.88
N ARG A 245 39.01 9.16 14.17
CA ARG A 245 38.17 8.03 13.74
C ARG A 245 38.13 7.84 12.22
N PHE A 246 38.49 8.88 11.45
CA PHE A 246 38.60 8.84 10.00
C PHE A 246 40.00 8.47 9.48
N LEU A 247 40.96 8.22 10.37
CA LEU A 247 42.30 7.76 9.99
C LEU A 247 42.21 6.39 9.29
N PRO A 248 42.85 6.19 8.12
CA PRO A 248 42.75 4.95 7.37
C PRO A 248 43.30 3.76 8.15
N VAL A 249 42.67 2.59 7.93
CA VAL A 249 43.00 1.33 8.62
C VAL A 249 44.31 0.73 8.12
N ASP A 250 44.64 0.95 6.85
CA ASP A 250 45.78 0.30 6.22
C ASP A 250 47.12 0.87 6.70
N ARG A 251 47.84 0.04 7.46
CA ARG A 251 49.20 0.33 7.96
C ARG A 251 50.28 -0.14 6.99
N GLN A 252 49.93 -0.86 5.92
CA GLN A 252 50.88 -1.58 5.07
C GLN A 252 51.65 -0.64 4.13
N ARG A 253 51.03 0.44 3.64
CA ARG A 253 51.72 1.40 2.75
C ARG A 253 52.77 2.27 3.45
N SER A 254 52.56 2.70 4.70
CA SER A 254 53.56 3.45 5.49
C SER A 254 53.23 3.48 6.99
N ARG A 255 53.77 2.51 7.74
CA ARG A 255 53.61 2.43 9.20
C ARG A 255 54.10 3.69 9.92
N ARG A 256 55.20 4.31 9.45
CA ARG A 256 55.76 5.55 10.03
C ARG A 256 54.80 6.72 9.84
N ALA A 257 54.26 6.92 8.64
CA ALA A 257 53.31 8.01 8.38
C ALA A 257 52.01 7.85 9.18
N TRP A 258 51.54 6.62 9.39
CA TRP A 258 50.36 6.35 10.21
C TRP A 258 50.59 6.75 11.68
N TRP A 259 51.70 6.30 12.27
CA TRP A 259 52.04 6.65 13.67
C TRP A 259 52.33 8.14 13.83
N ALA A 260 53.06 8.76 12.91
CA ALA A 260 53.29 10.21 12.94
C ALA A 260 51.97 10.98 12.87
N SER A 261 51.06 10.59 11.97
CA SER A 261 49.75 11.24 11.87
C SER A 261 48.91 11.03 13.11
N LEU A 262 48.91 9.82 13.69
CA LEU A 262 48.19 9.54 14.94
C LEU A 262 48.74 10.35 16.12
N LEU A 263 50.06 10.46 16.24
CA LEU A 263 50.69 11.23 17.29
C LEU A 263 50.39 12.72 17.12
N CYS A 264 50.58 13.29 15.92
CA CYS A 264 50.33 14.71 15.68
C CYS A 264 48.85 15.08 15.83
N ALA A 265 47.95 14.26 15.31
CA ALA A 265 46.51 14.51 15.34
C ALA A 265 45.88 14.19 16.70
N GLY A 266 46.44 13.19 17.41
CA GLY A 266 45.95 12.72 18.70
C GLY A 266 46.69 13.44 19.81
N PRO A 267 47.44 12.73 20.69
CA PRO A 267 48.02 13.33 21.90
C PRO A 267 49.01 14.48 21.64
N GLY A 268 49.59 14.59 20.45
CA GLY A 268 50.56 15.64 20.10
C GLY A 268 49.99 17.05 20.08
N TRP A 269 48.66 17.22 20.07
CA TRP A 269 48.02 18.53 20.17
C TRP A 269 48.50 19.30 21.41
N ILE A 270 48.69 18.61 22.55
CA ILE A 270 49.07 19.24 23.81
C ILE A 270 50.50 19.75 23.79
N VAL A 271 51.38 19.18 22.95
CA VAL A 271 52.76 19.68 22.81
C VAL A 271 52.75 21.08 22.20
N LEU A 272 51.98 21.26 21.12
CA LEU A 272 51.76 22.58 20.53
C LEU A 272 50.95 23.48 21.47
N GLY A 273 50.00 22.91 22.21
CA GLY A 273 49.23 23.64 23.20
C GLY A 273 50.08 24.17 24.35
N ALA A 274 51.05 23.40 24.84
CA ALA A 274 52.01 23.81 25.85
C ALA A 274 52.85 25.00 25.37
N LEU A 275 53.33 24.95 24.12
CA LEU A 275 54.03 26.06 23.50
C LEU A 275 53.15 27.31 23.40
N LYS A 276 51.87 27.17 23.03
CA LYS A 276 50.92 28.29 22.99
C LYS A 276 50.62 28.87 24.37
N MET A 277 50.46 28.04 25.41
CA MET A 277 50.26 28.52 26.78
C MET A 277 51.49 29.31 27.26
N LEU A 278 52.71 28.82 27.01
CA LEU A 278 53.94 29.56 27.32
C LEU A 278 54.04 30.86 26.51
N ALA A 279 53.67 30.82 25.24
CA ALA A 279 53.65 31.99 24.36
C ALA A 279 52.64 33.05 24.83
N GLY A 280 51.47 32.65 25.33
CA GLY A 280 50.50 33.55 25.97
C GLY A 280 51.02 34.14 27.27
N GLY A 281 51.71 33.34 28.08
CA GLY A 281 52.43 33.82 29.27
C GLY A 281 53.46 34.90 28.93
N PHE A 282 54.23 34.69 27.86
CA PHE A 282 55.17 35.67 27.33
C PHE A 282 54.49 36.93 26.80
N LEU A 283 53.46 36.80 25.94
CA LEU A 283 52.75 37.95 25.38
C LEU A 283 52.00 38.76 26.44
N THR A 284 51.52 38.13 27.51
CA THR A 284 50.92 38.83 28.66
C THR A 284 51.94 39.72 29.35
N PHE A 285 53.12 39.16 29.64
CA PHE A 285 54.25 39.93 30.19
C PHE A 285 54.67 41.06 29.25
N PHE A 286 54.74 40.78 27.95
CA PHE A 286 55.11 41.78 26.94
C PHE A 286 54.08 42.92 26.86
N ALA A 287 52.79 42.60 26.85
CA ALA A 287 51.69 43.57 26.84
C ALA A 287 51.72 44.47 28.09
N LEU A 288 51.95 43.89 29.28
CA LEU A 288 52.13 44.66 30.52
C LEU A 288 53.29 45.65 30.41
N ARG A 289 54.44 45.20 29.90
CA ARG A 289 55.63 46.05 29.72
C ARG A 289 55.37 47.20 28.74
N HIS A 290 54.46 47.00 27.80
CA HIS A 290 54.04 48.00 26.80
C HIS A 290 52.80 48.80 27.20
N GLY A 291 52.44 48.81 28.50
CA GLY A 291 51.44 49.73 29.05
C GLY A 291 49.99 49.21 29.02
N VAL A 292 49.76 47.95 28.66
CA VAL A 292 48.43 47.33 28.79
C VAL A 292 48.13 47.06 30.27
N PRO A 293 46.96 47.48 30.81
CA PRO A 293 46.59 47.22 32.19
C PRO A 293 46.54 45.72 32.50
N ALA A 294 46.90 45.32 33.73
CA ALA A 294 46.91 43.92 34.14
C ALA A 294 45.56 43.20 34.01
N THR A 295 44.44 43.94 34.10
CA THR A 295 43.09 43.41 33.90
C THR A 295 42.82 42.96 32.47
N HIS A 296 43.51 43.54 31.49
CA HIS A 296 43.33 43.26 30.05
C HIS A 296 44.55 42.56 29.42
N ALA A 297 45.69 42.52 30.10
CA ALA A 297 46.93 41.95 29.55
C ALA A 297 46.82 40.45 29.24
N ALA A 298 45.93 39.73 29.94
CA ALA A 298 45.65 38.31 29.69
C ALA A 298 44.63 38.08 28.55
N GLU A 299 44.12 39.14 27.91
CA GLU A 299 43.19 39.03 26.79
C GLU A 299 43.97 38.83 25.47
N PRO A 300 43.70 37.76 24.70
CA PRO A 300 44.45 37.49 23.45
C PRO A 300 44.40 38.64 22.45
N THR A 301 43.27 39.34 22.34
CA THR A 301 43.14 40.50 21.45
C THR A 301 44.15 41.59 21.79
N GLN A 302 44.39 41.85 23.08
CA GLN A 302 45.37 42.84 23.53
C GLN A 302 46.81 42.33 23.40
N MET A 303 47.05 41.07 23.73
CA MET A 303 48.35 40.41 23.55
C MET A 303 48.87 40.55 22.11
N TYR A 304 48.03 40.18 21.14
CA TYR A 304 48.40 40.23 19.74
C TYR A 304 48.39 41.66 19.19
N LEU A 305 47.54 42.57 19.70
CA LEU A 305 47.65 43.99 19.35
C LEU A 305 49.01 44.57 19.72
N ALA A 306 49.47 44.32 20.96
CA ALA A 306 50.80 44.76 21.40
C ALA A 306 51.91 44.15 20.52
N GLY A 307 51.79 42.86 20.20
CA GLY A 307 52.72 42.17 19.30
C GLY A 307 52.76 42.75 17.89
N PHE A 308 51.60 43.00 17.26
CA PHE A 308 51.54 43.56 15.90
C PHE A 308 51.92 45.05 15.85
N GLN A 309 51.64 45.82 16.89
CA GLN A 309 52.12 47.20 17.02
C GLN A 309 53.65 47.26 17.13
N PHE A 310 54.28 46.21 17.68
CA PHE A 310 55.73 46.09 17.66
C PHE A 310 56.29 45.76 16.27
N VAL A 311 55.55 45.00 15.47
CA VAL A 311 55.93 44.66 14.07
C VAL A 311 55.76 45.85 13.13
N LEU A 312 54.68 46.63 13.29
CA LEU A 312 54.25 47.66 12.36
C LEU A 312 54.14 49.02 13.03
N SER A 313 54.73 50.05 12.40
CA SER A 313 54.66 51.42 12.88
C SER A 313 53.28 52.08 12.72
N GLN A 314 52.36 51.48 11.95
CA GLN A 314 51.02 52.01 11.69
C GLN A 314 49.97 51.33 12.60
N PRO A 315 49.39 52.02 13.60
CA PRO A 315 48.48 51.41 14.56
C PRO A 315 47.21 50.81 13.93
N GLN A 316 46.70 51.43 12.86
CA GLN A 316 45.50 50.94 12.16
C GLN A 316 45.74 49.59 11.47
N VAL A 317 46.91 49.41 10.85
CA VAL A 317 47.26 48.14 10.18
C VAL A 317 47.48 47.04 11.20
N ALA A 318 48.14 47.36 12.32
CA ALA A 318 48.28 46.44 13.44
C ALA A 318 46.91 45.99 13.97
N LEU A 319 45.98 46.92 14.16
CA LEU A 319 44.60 46.61 14.58
C LEU A 319 43.87 45.69 13.59
N VAL A 320 43.97 45.96 12.28
CA VAL A 320 43.36 45.11 11.24
C VAL A 320 43.97 43.72 11.23
N LEU A 321 45.30 43.59 11.36
CA LEU A 321 45.97 42.29 11.44
C LEU A 321 45.57 41.52 12.70
N THR A 322 45.48 42.18 13.85
CA THR A 322 44.97 41.59 15.09
C THR A 322 43.54 41.09 14.88
N GLY A 323 42.64 41.92 14.36
CA GLY A 323 41.26 41.54 14.10
C GLY A 323 41.15 40.35 13.15
N ALA A 324 41.88 40.37 12.04
CA ALA A 324 41.92 39.27 11.07
C ALA A 324 42.48 37.98 11.68
N PHE A 325 43.57 38.07 12.45
CA PHE A 325 44.18 36.92 13.12
C PHE A 325 43.26 36.31 14.18
N VAL A 326 42.66 37.15 15.02
CA VAL A 326 41.73 36.69 16.07
C VAL A 326 40.50 36.06 15.42
N VAL A 327 39.80 36.76 14.52
CA VAL A 327 38.61 36.21 13.84
C VAL A 327 38.94 34.89 13.12
N LEU A 328 40.08 34.81 12.41
CA LEU A 328 40.49 33.58 11.73
C LEU A 328 40.74 32.42 12.72
N SER A 329 41.46 32.68 13.81
CA SER A 329 41.74 31.71 14.87
C SER A 329 40.45 31.20 15.52
N GLN A 330 39.56 32.12 15.83
CA GLN A 330 38.30 31.86 16.52
C GLN A 330 37.31 31.09 15.65
N LEU A 331 37.20 31.42 14.36
CA LEU A 331 36.39 30.63 13.42
C LEU A 331 36.90 29.20 13.27
N LYS A 332 38.23 29.00 13.20
CA LYS A 332 38.83 27.67 13.05
C LYS A 332 38.52 26.75 14.22
N ILE A 333 38.53 27.24 15.46
CA ILE A 333 38.17 26.42 16.62
C ILE A 333 36.66 26.29 16.80
N ASN A 334 35.88 27.36 16.66
CA ASN A 334 34.45 27.31 16.96
C ASN A 334 33.68 26.38 16.03
N VAL A 335 34.16 26.23 14.78
CA VAL A 335 33.67 25.21 13.86
C VAL A 335 33.91 23.79 14.39
N THR A 336 35.05 23.54 15.02
CA THR A 336 35.35 22.24 15.66
C THR A 336 34.51 22.02 16.90
N ASN A 337 34.46 22.98 17.83
CA ASN A 337 33.69 22.88 19.08
C ASN A 337 32.20 22.63 18.79
N ALA A 338 31.64 23.34 17.82
CA ALA A 338 30.24 23.18 17.46
C ALA A 338 29.96 21.87 16.71
N TYR A 339 30.90 21.38 15.89
CA TYR A 339 30.82 20.05 15.28
C TYR A 339 30.83 18.95 16.35
N ALA A 340 31.83 18.96 17.24
CA ALA A 340 31.96 18.01 18.35
C ALA A 340 30.72 18.02 19.26
N GLY A 341 30.25 19.22 19.65
CA GLY A 341 29.06 19.39 20.47
C GLY A 341 27.80 18.84 19.82
N SER A 342 27.63 19.04 18.50
CA SER A 342 26.49 18.47 17.77
C SER A 342 26.47 16.94 17.81
N ILE A 343 27.63 16.28 17.78
CA ILE A 343 27.77 14.82 17.90
C ILE A 343 27.49 14.36 19.34
N ALA A 344 28.07 15.04 20.33
CA ALA A 344 27.90 14.71 21.74
C ALA A 344 26.43 14.80 22.18
N TRP A 345 25.72 15.87 21.79
CA TRP A 345 24.28 16.02 22.04
C TRP A 345 23.44 14.97 21.32
N SER A 346 23.79 14.65 20.06
CA SER A 346 23.13 13.57 19.31
C SER A 346 23.27 12.25 20.06
N ASN A 347 24.49 11.90 20.50
CA ASN A 347 24.81 10.72 21.29
C ASN A 347 24.04 10.70 22.63
N PHE A 348 23.97 11.83 23.33
CA PHE A 348 23.24 11.96 24.59
C PHE A 348 21.74 11.72 24.44
N PHE A 349 21.06 12.52 23.61
CA PHE A 349 19.60 12.51 23.53
C PHE A 349 19.05 11.31 22.79
N SER A 350 19.74 10.79 21.77
CA SER A 350 19.28 9.59 21.07
C SER A 350 19.21 8.36 21.97
N ARG A 351 20.12 8.24 22.96
CA ARG A 351 20.11 7.14 23.93
C ARG A 351 19.03 7.30 24.98
N LEU A 352 18.78 8.53 25.42
CA LEU A 352 17.79 8.83 26.45
C LEU A 352 16.36 8.80 25.89
N THR A 353 16.16 9.30 24.67
CA THR A 353 14.83 9.52 24.08
C THR A 353 14.48 8.55 22.96
N HIS A 354 15.45 7.80 22.42
CA HIS A 354 15.29 6.96 21.22
C HIS A 354 14.81 7.74 19.98
N ASN A 355 15.04 9.06 19.97
CA ASN A 355 14.70 9.96 18.89
C ASN A 355 15.92 10.80 18.45
N HIS A 356 15.98 11.11 17.17
CA HIS A 356 17.06 11.87 16.56
C HIS A 356 16.52 12.83 15.47
N PRO A 357 16.34 14.12 15.78
CA PRO A 357 15.78 15.10 14.84
C PRO A 357 16.77 15.52 13.73
N GLY A 358 18.03 15.11 13.82
CA GLY A 358 19.10 15.45 12.89
C GLY A 358 20.25 16.20 13.58
N ARG A 359 21.49 15.98 13.16
CA ARG A 359 22.68 16.61 13.76
C ARG A 359 22.62 18.14 13.74
N VAL A 360 22.07 18.74 12.67
CA VAL A 360 21.96 20.21 12.53
C VAL A 360 21.08 20.83 13.63
N VAL A 361 20.05 20.12 14.11
CA VAL A 361 19.22 20.60 15.23
C VAL A 361 20.06 20.67 16.51
N TRP A 362 20.91 19.67 16.74
CA TRP A 362 21.82 19.65 17.89
C TRP A 362 22.96 20.66 17.77
N LEU A 363 23.41 20.98 16.55
CA LEU A 363 24.31 22.09 16.29
C LEU A 363 23.68 23.42 16.74
N VAL A 364 22.45 23.73 16.29
CA VAL A 364 21.75 24.94 16.70
C VAL A 364 21.53 24.97 18.21
N PHE A 365 21.13 23.83 18.81
CA PHE A 365 20.97 23.71 20.26
C PHE A 365 22.27 24.05 21.00
N ASN A 366 23.41 23.51 20.56
CA ASN A 366 24.72 23.78 21.19
C ASN A 366 25.11 25.27 21.10
N VAL A 367 24.85 25.90 19.95
CA VAL A 367 25.09 27.32 19.73
C VAL A 367 24.21 28.19 20.63
N VAL A 368 22.92 27.86 20.77
CA VAL A 368 22.00 28.59 21.65
C VAL A 368 22.44 28.51 23.11
N VAL A 369 22.85 27.33 23.58
CA VAL A 369 23.37 27.16 24.95
C VAL A 369 24.64 28.00 25.17
N ALA A 370 25.56 28.03 24.18
CA ALA A 370 26.74 28.87 24.26
C ALA A 370 26.40 30.37 24.30
N VAL A 371 25.45 30.83 23.49
CA VAL A 371 24.96 32.22 23.52
C VAL A 371 24.40 32.58 24.90
N LEU A 372 23.53 31.73 25.45
CA LEU A 372 22.98 31.95 26.80
C LEU A 372 24.09 32.02 27.86
N LEU A 373 25.12 31.19 27.76
CA LEU A 373 26.24 31.21 28.69
C LEU A 373 27.05 32.52 28.62
N MET A 374 27.22 33.08 27.42
CA MET A 374 27.89 34.37 27.22
C MET A 374 27.07 35.53 27.80
N GLU A 375 25.75 35.53 27.56
CA GLU A 375 24.82 36.55 28.06
C GLU A 375 24.76 36.61 29.61
N ILE A 376 24.93 35.45 30.27
CA ILE A 376 25.02 35.37 31.73
C ILE A 376 26.33 36.00 32.27
N GLY A 377 27.31 36.29 31.43
CA GLY A 377 28.56 36.94 31.83
C GLY A 377 29.57 36.01 32.52
N VAL A 378 29.48 34.69 32.26
CA VAL A 378 30.31 33.65 32.91
C VAL A 378 31.81 33.80 32.63
N TYR A 379 32.21 34.64 31.67
CA TYR A 379 33.62 34.90 31.34
C TYR A 379 34.48 35.35 32.54
N LYS A 380 33.94 36.14 33.47
CA LYS A 380 34.70 36.55 34.68
C LYS A 380 34.87 35.42 35.70
N ALA A 381 33.98 34.43 35.66
CA ALA A 381 34.00 33.26 36.55
C ALA A 381 34.68 32.04 35.91
N LEU A 382 35.37 32.22 34.79
CA LEU A 382 35.86 31.12 33.95
C LEU A 382 36.89 30.25 34.66
N GLU A 383 37.82 30.85 35.40
CA GLU A 383 38.90 30.13 36.08
C GLU A 383 38.33 29.15 37.12
N HIS A 384 37.43 29.63 37.99
CA HIS A 384 36.75 28.80 38.97
C HIS A 384 35.87 27.73 38.32
N THR A 385 35.17 28.07 37.23
CA THR A 385 34.31 27.12 36.51
C THR A 385 35.13 26.01 35.86
N LEU A 386 36.25 26.35 35.19
CA LEU A 386 37.16 25.39 34.56
C LEU A 386 37.87 24.52 35.60
N ALA A 387 38.27 25.10 36.74
CA ALA A 387 38.87 24.36 37.84
C ALA A 387 37.87 23.36 38.46
N LEU A 388 36.60 23.72 38.64
CA LEU A 388 35.58 22.78 39.09
C LEU A 388 35.33 21.68 38.04
N TYR A 389 35.20 22.07 36.78
CA TYR A 389 35.01 21.17 35.65
C TYR A 389 36.15 20.14 35.50
N SER A 390 37.40 20.55 35.73
CA SER A 390 38.56 19.67 35.58
C SER A 390 38.51 18.45 36.50
N ASN A 391 37.93 18.57 37.70
CA ASN A 391 37.73 17.45 38.63
C ASN A 391 36.85 16.34 38.04
N VAL A 392 35.77 16.72 37.34
CA VAL A 392 34.84 15.77 36.72
C VAL A 392 35.43 15.20 35.42
N ALA A 393 36.02 16.06 34.59
CA ALA A 393 36.61 15.67 33.31
C ALA A 393 37.78 14.69 33.48
N ILE A 394 38.68 14.95 34.44
CA ILE A 394 39.83 14.09 34.69
C ILE A 394 39.44 12.77 35.36
N ALA A 395 38.36 12.75 36.17
CA ALA A 395 37.81 11.51 36.71
C ALA A 395 37.29 10.59 35.59
N TRP A 396 36.60 11.16 34.59
CA TRP A 396 36.17 10.42 33.41
C TRP A 396 37.35 9.88 32.60
N VAL A 397 38.29 10.76 32.21
CA VAL A 397 39.45 10.37 31.40
C VAL A 397 40.33 9.37 32.16
N GLY A 398 40.53 9.56 33.46
CA GLY A 398 41.29 8.63 34.31
C GLY A 398 40.66 7.23 34.35
N ALA A 399 39.33 7.13 34.52
CA ALA A 399 38.64 5.84 34.50
C ALA A 399 38.72 5.16 33.13
N LEU A 400 38.58 5.92 32.04
CA LEU A 400 38.72 5.44 30.66
C LEU A 400 40.15 4.93 30.39
N VAL A 401 41.17 5.69 30.76
CA VAL A 401 42.58 5.32 30.58
C VAL A 401 42.92 4.10 31.42
N SER A 402 42.46 4.05 32.67
CA SER A 402 42.64 2.89 33.54
C SER A 402 42.10 1.62 32.89
N ASP A 403 40.92 1.70 32.29
CA ASP A 403 40.33 0.55 31.61
C ASP A 403 41.13 0.10 30.38
N LEU A 404 41.64 1.05 29.59
CA LEU A 404 42.39 0.77 28.37
C LEU A 404 43.83 0.28 28.62
N VAL A 405 44.47 0.80 29.68
CA VAL A 405 45.90 0.59 29.98
C VAL A 405 46.13 -0.42 31.09
N ILE A 406 45.25 -0.53 32.09
CA ILE A 406 45.41 -1.42 33.25
C ILE A 406 44.51 -2.66 33.12
N ASN A 407 43.19 -2.48 33.00
CA ASN A 407 42.27 -3.62 32.98
C ASN A 407 42.46 -4.54 31.78
N LYS A 408 42.81 -3.95 30.62
CA LYS A 408 43.02 -4.71 29.39
C LYS A 408 44.19 -5.70 29.46
N PRO A 409 45.44 -5.30 29.76
CA PRO A 409 46.54 -6.24 29.85
C PRO A 409 46.39 -7.23 31.01
N LEU A 410 45.70 -6.85 32.10
CA LEU A 410 45.38 -7.75 33.21
C LEU A 410 44.28 -8.77 32.89
N GLY A 411 43.66 -8.72 31.70
CA GLY A 411 42.60 -9.64 31.31
C GLY A 411 41.26 -9.43 32.04
N LEU A 412 41.10 -8.31 32.75
CA LEU A 412 39.88 -7.96 33.50
C LEU A 412 38.74 -7.46 32.59
N ARG A 413 39.04 -7.16 31.33
CA ARG A 413 38.07 -6.82 30.29
C ARG A 413 38.25 -7.67 29.03
N PRO A 414 37.20 -7.82 28.19
CA PRO A 414 37.28 -8.55 26.93
C PRO A 414 38.34 -7.97 25.95
N PRO A 415 38.99 -8.83 25.14
CA PRO A 415 40.05 -8.42 24.22
C PRO A 415 39.54 -7.57 23.05
N GLU A 416 38.34 -7.90 22.55
CA GLU A 416 37.63 -7.13 21.54
C GLU A 416 36.71 -6.11 22.21
N MET A 417 36.73 -4.90 21.69
CA MET A 417 35.88 -3.82 22.16
C MET A 417 34.53 -3.85 21.45
N GLU A 418 33.46 -3.79 22.22
CA GLU A 418 32.10 -3.77 21.71
C GLU A 418 31.42 -2.45 22.09
N PHE A 419 30.64 -1.90 21.17
CA PHE A 419 29.99 -0.59 21.30
C PHE A 419 28.52 -0.65 20.92
N LYS A 420 27.94 -1.81 20.60
CA LYS A 420 26.53 -1.91 20.16
C LYS A 420 25.55 -2.14 21.31
N ARG A 421 24.32 -1.60 21.18
CA ARG A 421 23.30 -1.62 22.27
C ARG A 421 22.93 -3.03 22.68
N ALA A 422 22.79 -3.90 21.69
CA ALA A 422 22.40 -5.28 21.88
C ALA A 422 23.42 -6.13 22.68
N HIS A 423 24.65 -5.67 22.85
CA HIS A 423 25.75 -6.44 23.43
C HIS A 423 26.25 -5.93 24.77
N LEU A 424 25.85 -4.73 25.19
CA LEU A 424 26.39 -4.06 26.37
C LEU A 424 25.35 -3.97 27.49
N TYR A 425 25.83 -4.01 28.73
CA TYR A 425 25.02 -3.61 29.89
C TYR A 425 24.69 -2.12 29.81
N ASP A 426 23.55 -1.72 30.37
CA ASP A 426 23.17 -0.30 30.41
C ASP A 426 24.16 0.49 31.27
N VAL A 427 24.54 -0.04 32.44
CA VAL A 427 25.57 0.54 33.30
C VAL A 427 26.65 -0.50 33.55
N ASN A 428 27.90 -0.13 33.34
CA ASN A 428 29.04 -0.91 33.80
C ASN A 428 29.70 -0.17 34.98
N PRO A 429 29.69 -0.75 36.20
CA PRO A 429 30.17 -0.07 37.39
C PRO A 429 31.68 0.18 37.38
N VAL A 430 32.46 -0.49 36.52
CA VAL A 430 33.92 -0.32 36.46
C VAL A 430 34.28 1.13 36.15
N GLY A 431 33.73 1.68 35.06
CA GLY A 431 33.98 3.05 34.63
C GLY A 431 33.07 4.05 35.34
N THR A 432 31.75 3.77 35.39
CA THR A 432 30.80 4.72 36.01
C THR A 432 31.02 4.85 37.52
N GLY A 433 31.30 3.74 38.20
CA GLY A 433 31.56 3.73 39.64
C GLY A 433 32.89 4.36 39.99
N ALA A 434 33.95 4.08 39.23
CA ALA A 434 35.25 4.72 39.42
C ALA A 434 35.19 6.23 39.20
N MET A 435 34.54 6.69 38.13
CA MET A 435 34.32 8.11 37.86
C MET A 435 33.51 8.78 38.97
N ALA A 436 32.41 8.16 39.42
CA ALA A 436 31.59 8.71 40.49
C ALA A 436 32.35 8.85 41.81
N LEU A 437 33.09 7.80 42.22
CA LEU A 437 33.92 7.82 43.43
C LEU A 437 35.00 8.91 43.36
N ALA A 438 35.72 8.98 42.23
CA ALA A 438 36.74 9.99 41.99
C ALA A 438 36.17 11.40 42.03
N THR A 439 35.02 11.62 41.39
CA THR A 439 34.34 12.93 41.37
C THR A 439 33.91 13.37 42.77
N VAL A 440 33.29 12.48 43.56
CA VAL A 440 32.84 12.81 44.92
C VAL A 440 34.02 13.17 45.83
N LEU A 441 35.08 12.35 45.83
CA LEU A 441 36.27 12.61 46.65
C LEU A 441 36.99 13.89 46.24
N SER A 442 37.08 14.13 44.93
CA SER A 442 37.73 15.31 44.37
C SER A 442 36.95 16.60 44.62
N ILE A 443 35.63 16.61 44.45
CA ILE A 443 34.79 17.79 44.80
C ILE A 443 34.84 18.07 46.31
N THR A 444 34.88 17.03 47.14
CA THR A 444 35.07 17.18 48.60
C THR A 444 36.45 17.78 48.93
N ALA A 445 37.50 17.43 48.17
CA ALA A 445 38.80 18.09 48.29
C ALA A 445 38.75 19.54 47.80
N PHE A 446 38.08 19.82 46.68
CA PHE A 446 37.92 21.15 46.11
C PHE A 446 37.15 22.12 47.03
N SER A 447 36.20 21.61 47.83
CA SER A 447 35.50 22.40 48.85
C SER A 447 36.41 22.79 50.04
N GLY A 448 37.62 22.26 50.12
CA GLY A 448 38.59 22.53 51.18
C GLY A 448 38.47 21.61 52.40
N ALA A 449 37.63 20.57 52.37
CA ALA A 449 37.40 19.69 53.52
C ALA A 449 38.67 18.95 54.00
N PHE A 450 39.63 18.72 53.10
CA PHE A 450 40.91 18.07 53.40
C PHE A 450 42.09 19.05 53.49
N GLY A 451 41.83 20.34 53.63
CA GLY A 451 42.84 21.40 53.73
C GLY A 451 43.24 22.04 52.39
N PRO A 452 43.98 23.15 52.44
CA PRO A 452 44.27 24.00 51.26
C PRO A 452 45.15 23.32 50.22
N MET A 453 46.07 22.45 50.64
CA MET A 453 46.92 21.70 49.71
C MET A 453 46.10 20.74 48.84
N LEU A 454 45.21 19.94 49.45
CA LEU A 454 44.37 19.01 48.69
C LEU A 454 43.29 19.72 47.87
N LYS A 455 42.88 20.93 48.28
CA LYS A 455 42.06 21.81 47.43
C LYS A 455 42.78 22.13 46.12
N ALA A 456 44.03 22.60 46.20
CA ALA A 456 44.85 22.90 45.02
C ALA A 456 45.15 21.66 44.17
N PHE A 457 45.24 20.47 44.78
CA PHE A 457 45.51 19.20 44.07
C PHE A 457 44.25 18.37 43.77
N SER A 458 43.04 18.93 43.92
CA SER A 458 41.79 18.17 43.79
C SER A 458 41.61 17.42 42.46
N PRO A 459 42.04 17.93 41.29
CA PRO A 459 41.97 17.15 40.05
C PRO A 459 42.97 15.99 40.01
N PHE A 460 44.13 16.12 40.65
CA PHE A 460 45.08 15.01 40.78
C PHE A 460 44.52 13.90 41.67
N VAL A 461 43.79 14.26 42.72
CA VAL A 461 43.04 13.29 43.55
C VAL A 461 42.01 12.54 42.70
N ALA A 462 41.20 13.25 41.90
CA ALA A 462 40.27 12.62 40.96
C ALA A 462 40.98 11.63 40.03
N PHE A 463 42.09 12.04 39.42
CA PHE A 463 42.84 11.19 38.49
C PHE A 463 43.38 9.92 39.16
N ALA A 464 44.04 10.07 40.33
CA ALA A 464 44.60 8.95 41.07
C ALA A 464 43.52 7.97 41.55
N VAL A 465 42.41 8.48 42.09
CA VAL A 465 41.28 7.66 42.52
C VAL A 465 40.66 6.93 41.33
N ALA A 466 40.44 7.60 40.20
CA ALA A 466 39.86 6.96 39.02
C ALA A 466 40.75 5.85 38.47
N LEU A 467 42.07 6.08 38.43
CA LEU A 467 43.07 5.09 38.01
C LEU A 467 43.06 3.85 38.90
N ALA A 468 42.92 4.00 40.22
CA ALA A 468 42.91 2.90 41.18
C ALA A 468 41.54 2.20 41.29
N ALA A 469 40.43 2.96 41.28
CA ALA A 469 39.10 2.43 41.50
C ALA A 469 38.60 1.54 40.36
N ALA A 470 38.91 1.90 39.10
CA ALA A 470 38.47 1.09 37.96
C ALA A 470 38.99 -0.37 38.02
N PRO A 471 40.29 -0.65 38.25
CA PRO A 471 40.79 -2.01 38.40
C PRO A 471 40.23 -2.71 39.64
N MET A 472 40.14 -2.02 40.78
CA MET A 472 39.54 -2.60 41.99
C MET A 472 38.10 -3.07 41.76
N ILE A 473 37.28 -2.26 41.10
CA ILE A 473 35.90 -2.62 40.76
C ILE A 473 35.86 -3.73 39.70
N ALA A 474 36.77 -3.72 38.72
CA ALA A 474 36.84 -4.76 37.69
C ALA A 474 37.20 -6.13 38.29
N ILE A 475 38.15 -6.18 39.23
CA ILE A 475 38.51 -7.38 40.01
C ILE A 475 37.30 -7.82 40.84
N ALA A 476 36.69 -6.91 41.61
CA ALA A 476 35.55 -7.22 42.47
C ALA A 476 34.32 -7.76 41.70
N THR A 477 34.14 -7.33 40.44
CA THR A 477 33.02 -7.77 39.59
C THR A 477 33.38 -8.90 38.64
N GLY A 478 34.65 -9.34 38.59
CA GLY A 478 35.16 -10.34 37.65
C GLY A 478 34.94 -9.96 36.18
N GLY A 479 34.88 -8.67 35.85
CA GLY A 479 34.63 -8.20 34.47
C GLY A 479 33.25 -8.57 33.89
N ARG A 480 32.27 -8.96 34.71
CA ARG A 480 30.97 -9.49 34.22
C ARG A 480 30.12 -8.49 33.43
N TYR A 481 30.32 -7.19 33.65
CA TYR A 481 29.47 -6.13 33.13
C TYR A 481 29.92 -5.55 31.76
N TYR A 482 30.98 -6.08 31.14
CA TYR A 482 31.42 -5.58 29.83
C TYR A 482 30.52 -6.05 28.69
N ILE A 483 30.16 -7.34 28.64
CA ILE A 483 29.41 -7.92 27.52
C ILE A 483 28.21 -8.68 28.07
N ALA A 484 27.01 -8.22 27.75
CA ALA A 484 25.74 -8.88 28.06
C ALA A 484 25.44 -10.05 27.10
N ARG A 485 25.92 -9.95 25.85
CA ARG A 485 25.68 -10.95 24.82
C ARG A 485 26.82 -10.96 23.81
N LYS A 486 27.30 -12.14 23.40
CA LYS A 486 28.36 -12.26 22.39
C LYS A 486 27.84 -11.96 20.96
N PRO A 487 28.62 -11.26 20.12
CA PRO A 487 28.28 -11.03 18.70
C PRO A 487 28.34 -12.33 17.88
N LYS A 488 27.58 -12.37 16.77
CA LYS A 488 27.57 -13.53 15.86
C LYS A 488 28.83 -13.54 14.99
N ARG A 489 29.79 -14.43 15.30
CA ARG A 489 31.04 -14.57 14.53
C ARG A 489 30.84 -14.93 13.05
N SER A 490 29.77 -15.65 12.71
CA SER A 490 29.47 -16.03 11.32
C SER A 490 29.27 -14.84 10.38
N TRP A 491 28.88 -13.68 10.92
CA TRP A 491 28.63 -12.47 10.14
C TRP A 491 29.90 -11.71 9.77
N GLN A 492 30.98 -11.86 10.53
CA GLN A 492 32.24 -11.12 10.32
C GLN A 492 32.92 -11.43 8.98
N LYS A 493 32.57 -12.53 8.32
CA LYS A 493 33.10 -12.92 7.00
C LYS A 493 32.34 -12.30 5.82
N LEU A 494 31.18 -11.70 6.07
CA LEU A 494 30.34 -11.12 5.01
C LEU A 494 30.82 -9.70 4.68
N PRO A 495 30.78 -9.26 3.41
CA PRO A 495 31.18 -7.91 3.03
C PRO A 495 30.21 -6.85 3.55
N SER A 496 28.90 -7.15 3.54
CA SER A 496 27.86 -6.30 4.11
C SER A 496 26.61 -7.12 4.46
N LEU A 497 25.75 -6.53 5.29
CA LEU A 497 24.45 -7.06 5.71
C LEU A 497 23.39 -5.97 5.59
N GLN A 498 22.21 -6.35 5.13
CA GLN A 498 21.08 -5.44 5.03
C GLN A 498 20.35 -5.32 6.37
N CYS A 499 20.06 -4.10 6.81
CA CYS A 499 19.24 -3.87 8.01
C CYS A 499 17.77 -4.12 7.72
N CYS A 500 17.09 -4.92 8.54
CA CYS A 500 15.67 -5.21 8.36
C CYS A 500 14.75 -3.99 8.57
N ILE A 501 15.22 -2.93 9.25
CA ILE A 501 14.42 -1.73 9.55
C ILE A 501 14.56 -0.66 8.46
N CYS A 502 15.78 -0.16 8.21
CA CYS A 502 16.00 0.90 7.21
C CYS A 502 16.36 0.37 5.81
N GLU A 503 16.59 -0.94 5.66
CA GLU A 503 16.89 -1.60 4.37
C GLU A 503 18.21 -1.18 3.69
N HIS A 504 19.00 -0.32 4.32
CA HIS A 504 20.37 -0.02 3.90
C HIS A 504 21.34 -1.16 4.27
N SER A 505 22.41 -1.29 3.48
CA SER A 505 23.49 -2.26 3.70
C SER A 505 24.63 -1.66 4.52
N PHE A 506 25.11 -2.40 5.51
CA PHE A 506 26.18 -1.98 6.41
C PHE A 506 27.22 -3.07 6.62
N GLU A 507 28.43 -2.67 7.01
CA GLU A 507 29.50 -3.60 7.40
C GLU A 507 29.08 -4.42 8.64
N PRO A 508 29.50 -5.70 8.76
CA PRO A 508 29.09 -6.57 9.88
C PRO A 508 29.40 -6.02 11.27
N GLU A 509 30.43 -5.20 11.40
CA GLU A 509 30.80 -4.52 12.64
C GLU A 509 29.68 -3.60 13.14
N ASP A 510 28.87 -3.02 12.24
CA ASP A 510 27.73 -2.17 12.63
C ASP A 510 26.49 -2.97 13.03
N MET A 511 26.49 -4.27 12.78
CA MET A 511 25.27 -5.05 12.74
C MET A 511 25.11 -5.88 14.01
N ALA A 512 23.85 -6.03 14.43
CA ALA A 512 23.42 -6.87 15.54
C ALA A 512 22.23 -7.73 15.11
N ALA A 513 22.04 -8.87 15.77
CA ALA A 513 20.88 -9.73 15.53
C ALA A 513 19.74 -9.36 16.49
N CYS A 514 18.61 -8.87 15.97
CA CYS A 514 17.46 -8.50 16.79
C CYS A 514 16.44 -9.66 16.89
N PRO A 515 16.16 -10.19 18.10
CA PRO A 515 15.16 -11.24 18.28
C PRO A 515 13.73 -10.73 18.08
N ALA A 516 13.45 -9.44 18.33
CA ALA A 516 12.11 -8.87 18.18
C ALA A 516 11.65 -8.81 16.70
N TYR A 517 12.59 -8.52 15.80
CA TYR A 517 12.36 -8.45 14.34
C TYR A 517 12.84 -9.69 13.59
N ALA A 518 13.46 -10.66 14.29
CA ALA A 518 14.03 -11.88 13.73
C ALA A 518 14.99 -11.65 12.54
N GLY A 519 15.81 -10.59 12.58
CA GLY A 519 16.71 -10.23 11.48
C GLY A 519 17.91 -9.35 11.89
N PRO A 520 18.83 -9.04 10.94
CA PRO A 520 19.93 -8.12 11.15
C PRO A 520 19.44 -6.68 11.32
N ILE A 521 19.94 -5.97 12.33
CA ILE A 521 19.65 -4.56 12.60
C ILE A 521 20.98 -3.79 12.70
N CYS A 522 21.04 -2.58 12.13
CA CYS A 522 22.22 -1.72 12.31
C CYS A 522 22.23 -1.06 13.69
N SER A 523 23.41 -0.62 14.14
CA SER A 523 23.62 -0.05 15.48
C SER A 523 22.76 1.19 15.73
N LEU A 524 22.56 2.02 14.70
CA LEU A 524 21.72 3.21 14.73
C LEU A 524 20.24 2.85 14.89
N CYS A 525 19.68 2.01 14.00
CA CYS A 525 18.30 1.56 14.14
C CYS A 525 18.07 0.84 15.47
N CYS A 526 19.05 0.08 15.97
CA CYS A 526 18.99 -0.55 17.29
C CYS A 526 18.94 0.48 18.43
N SER A 527 19.63 1.61 18.29
CA SER A 527 19.63 2.68 19.28
C SER A 527 18.32 3.48 19.24
N LEU A 528 17.77 3.74 18.05
CA LEU A 528 16.52 4.47 17.87
C LEU A 528 15.28 3.62 18.12
N ASP A 529 15.33 2.29 17.99
CA ASP A 529 14.15 1.46 18.20
C ASP A 529 13.97 1.04 19.67
N ALA A 530 13.02 1.68 20.35
CA ALA A 530 12.64 1.35 21.72
C ALA A 530 11.65 0.17 21.83
N ARG A 531 10.93 -0.18 20.75
CA ARG A 531 9.82 -1.17 20.77
C ARG A 531 10.31 -2.59 20.97
N CYS A 532 11.56 -2.87 20.61
CA CYS A 532 12.18 -4.16 20.88
C CYS A 532 12.30 -4.45 22.39
N HIS A 533 12.17 -3.41 23.24
CA HIS A 533 12.36 -3.43 24.67
C HIS A 533 13.59 -4.27 25.05
N ASP A 534 14.74 -4.09 24.40
CA ASP A 534 15.97 -4.85 24.69
C ASP A 534 15.76 -6.36 24.94
N ARG A 535 14.85 -7.02 24.19
CA ARG A 535 14.59 -8.48 24.30
C ARG A 535 15.83 -9.32 24.05
N CYS A 536 16.85 -8.74 23.42
CA CYS A 536 18.16 -9.35 23.25
C CYS A 536 19.01 -9.43 24.53
N LYS A 537 18.72 -8.65 25.57
CA LYS A 537 19.51 -8.54 26.80
C LYS A 537 18.67 -8.20 28.07
N PRO A 538 17.66 -9.01 28.44
CA PRO A 538 16.70 -8.66 29.49
C PRO A 538 17.33 -8.41 30.88
N HIS A 539 18.38 -9.15 31.24
CA HIS A 539 19.08 -9.01 32.52
C HIS A 539 20.02 -7.79 32.58
N ALA A 540 20.36 -7.20 31.43
CA ALA A 540 21.39 -6.18 31.31
C ALA A 540 20.82 -4.75 31.27
N ARG A 541 19.55 -4.59 31.66
CA ARG A 541 18.88 -3.28 31.72
C ARG A 541 19.11 -2.62 33.07
N ILE A 542 19.13 -1.28 33.12
CA ILE A 542 19.26 -0.52 34.39
C ILE A 542 18.27 -1.01 35.45
N GLN A 543 17.00 -1.20 35.08
CA GLN A 543 15.97 -1.65 36.02
C GLN A 543 16.28 -3.03 36.59
N ALA A 544 16.76 -3.96 35.75
CA ALA A 544 17.14 -5.30 36.18
C ALA A 544 18.42 -5.28 37.05
N GLN A 545 19.42 -4.46 36.68
CA GLN A 545 20.67 -4.32 37.43
C GLN A 545 20.45 -3.71 38.81
N VAL A 546 19.65 -2.65 38.90
CA VAL A 546 19.26 -2.00 40.16
C VAL A 546 18.43 -2.98 41.01
N ALA A 547 17.45 -3.66 40.42
CA ALA A 547 16.65 -4.66 41.13
C ALA A 547 17.50 -5.82 41.68
N GLU A 548 18.45 -6.33 40.91
CA GLU A 548 19.35 -7.41 41.34
C GLU A 548 20.28 -6.95 42.48
N THR A 549 20.78 -5.72 42.42
CA THR A 549 21.70 -5.19 43.42
C THR A 549 20.97 -4.85 44.72
N LEU A 550 19.84 -4.12 44.63
CA LEU A 550 19.02 -3.78 45.80
C LEU A 550 18.41 -5.03 46.42
N GLY A 551 17.95 -6.01 45.63
CA GLY A 551 17.39 -7.25 46.15
C GLY A 551 18.39 -8.13 46.89
N LYS A 552 19.70 -7.97 46.65
CA LYS A 552 20.76 -8.66 47.41
C LYS A 552 21.16 -7.92 48.69
N SER A 553 21.00 -6.60 48.73
CA SER A 553 21.48 -5.75 49.83
C SER A 553 20.40 -5.24 50.78
N LEU A 554 19.13 -5.20 50.37
CA LEU A 554 18.01 -4.68 51.15
C LEU A 554 16.99 -5.75 51.54
N PRO A 555 16.39 -5.68 52.74
CA PRO A 555 15.25 -6.51 53.11
C PRO A 555 14.06 -6.31 52.15
N GLN A 556 13.35 -7.40 51.85
CA GLN A 556 12.16 -7.41 50.96
C GLN A 556 11.11 -6.30 51.22
N PRO A 557 10.76 -5.92 52.48
CA PRO A 557 9.81 -4.83 52.72
C PRO A 557 10.35 -3.45 52.33
N VAL A 558 11.66 -3.21 52.43
CA VAL A 558 12.27 -1.95 52.01
C VAL A 558 12.31 -1.88 50.47
N TYR A 559 12.64 -3.00 49.83
CA TYR A 559 12.63 -3.11 48.38
C TYR A 559 11.24 -2.85 47.78
N SER A 560 10.18 -3.45 48.35
CA SER A 560 8.81 -3.21 47.90
C SER A 560 8.37 -1.77 48.13
N ALA A 561 8.79 -1.13 49.23
CA ALA A 561 8.54 0.28 49.50
C ALA A 561 9.23 1.21 48.47
N ILE A 562 10.50 0.95 48.13
CA ILE A 562 11.24 1.72 47.11
C ILE A 562 10.58 1.58 45.72
N ASN A 563 10.14 0.37 45.36
CA ASN A 563 9.51 0.12 44.07
C ASN A 563 8.02 0.52 44.02
N SER A 564 7.47 1.07 45.11
CA SER A 564 6.12 1.63 45.15
C SER A 564 6.03 2.99 44.45
N GLN A 565 4.82 3.50 44.19
CA GLN A 565 4.64 4.84 43.63
C GLN A 565 5.25 5.93 44.53
N LEU A 566 5.06 5.80 45.84
CA LEU A 566 5.61 6.75 46.81
C LEU A 566 7.14 6.68 46.83
N GLY A 567 7.72 5.48 46.72
CA GLY A 567 9.16 5.29 46.64
C GLY A 567 9.79 5.95 45.41
N HIS A 568 9.16 5.82 44.23
CA HIS A 568 9.61 6.51 43.02
C HIS A 568 9.51 8.03 43.15
N PHE A 569 8.42 8.55 43.74
CA PHE A 569 8.25 9.97 43.99
C PHE A 569 9.33 10.51 44.94
N ILE A 570 9.52 9.88 46.10
CA ILE A 570 10.55 10.26 47.07
C ILE A 570 11.94 10.21 46.41
N GLY A 571 12.22 9.17 45.61
CA GLY A 571 13.47 9.06 44.88
C GLY A 571 13.73 10.23 43.93
N VAL A 572 12.78 10.54 43.04
CA VAL A 572 12.91 11.67 42.10
C VAL A 572 13.01 13.00 42.86
N PHE A 573 12.21 13.18 43.89
CA PHE A 573 12.17 14.38 44.71
C PHE A 573 13.49 14.63 45.45
N VAL A 574 14.05 13.61 46.11
CA VAL A 574 15.32 13.70 46.83
C VAL A 574 16.48 14.00 45.88
N VAL A 575 16.52 13.35 44.72
CA VAL A 575 17.56 13.59 43.71
C VAL A 575 17.49 15.02 43.17
N ALA A 576 16.29 15.47 42.77
CA ALA A 576 16.11 16.82 42.23
C ALA A 576 16.41 17.91 43.27
N THR A 577 15.94 17.72 44.51
CA THR A 577 16.19 18.64 45.62
C THR A 577 17.66 18.67 46.01
N GLY A 578 18.32 17.51 46.04
CA GLY A 578 19.75 17.42 46.32
C GLY A 578 20.60 18.11 45.25
N LEU A 579 20.26 17.94 43.97
CA LEU A 579 20.96 18.61 42.87
C LEU A 579 20.77 20.12 42.92
N PHE A 580 19.55 20.59 43.17
CA PHE A 580 19.26 22.01 43.30
C PHE A 580 19.94 22.64 44.53
N GLY A 581 19.90 21.94 45.67
CA GLY A 581 20.59 22.36 46.89
C GLY A 581 22.11 22.41 46.73
N LEU A 582 22.69 21.46 45.99
CA LEU A 582 24.10 21.48 45.64
C LEU A 582 24.44 22.73 44.79
N THR A 583 23.62 23.03 43.78
CA THR A 583 23.82 24.23 42.93
C THR A 583 23.77 25.51 43.76
N LEU A 584 22.76 25.69 44.61
CA LEU A 584 22.69 26.87 45.48
C LEU A 584 23.82 26.92 46.51
N GLY A 585 24.25 25.76 47.02
CA GLY A 585 25.39 25.67 47.93
C GLY A 585 26.71 26.07 47.24
N LEU A 586 26.91 25.69 45.99
CA LEU A 586 28.06 26.14 45.19
C LEU A 586 28.00 27.64 44.93
N VAL A 587 26.82 28.19 44.59
CA VAL A 587 26.62 29.64 44.43
C VAL A 587 26.95 30.37 45.73
N TYR A 588 26.48 29.87 46.88
CA TYR A 588 26.82 30.43 48.19
C TYR A 588 28.34 30.47 48.42
N LEU A 589 29.02 29.34 48.21
CA LEU A 589 30.46 29.23 48.42
C LEU A 589 31.25 30.16 47.50
N GLN A 590 30.82 30.32 46.25
CA GLN A 590 31.48 31.19 45.27
C GLN A 590 31.24 32.67 45.58
N THR A 591 30.00 33.06 45.85
CA THR A 591 29.63 34.47 46.04
C THR A 591 29.99 35.00 47.43
N SER A 592 30.07 34.14 48.46
CA SER A 592 30.43 34.55 49.82
C SER A 592 31.85 35.14 49.95
N GLY A 593 32.74 34.86 49.00
CA GLY A 593 34.12 35.37 49.00
C GLY A 593 34.31 36.69 48.26
N GLU A 594 33.38 37.06 47.36
CA GLU A 594 33.54 38.20 46.45
C GLU A 594 32.65 39.41 46.79
N VAL A 595 31.57 39.21 47.56
CA VAL A 595 30.59 40.28 47.84
C VAL A 595 30.94 41.05 49.11
N TYR A 596 31.01 42.39 49.01
CA TYR A 596 31.14 43.37 50.10
C TYR A 596 29.85 43.48 50.96
N GLY A 597 29.28 42.35 51.39
CA GLY A 597 28.04 42.27 52.16
C GLY A 597 28.07 41.17 53.21
N SER A 598 27.09 41.18 54.12
CA SER A 598 26.91 40.16 55.17
C SER A 598 26.68 38.79 54.53
N PRO A 599 27.58 37.80 54.69
CA PRO A 599 27.39 36.44 54.17
C PRO A 599 26.09 35.79 54.68
N VAL A 600 25.60 36.27 55.83
CA VAL A 600 24.36 35.84 56.45
C VAL A 600 23.14 36.20 55.59
N GLU A 601 23.11 37.40 55.01
CA GLU A 601 21.98 37.85 54.16
C GLU A 601 21.88 37.05 52.86
N LEU A 602 23.03 36.78 52.23
CA LEU A 602 23.07 35.92 51.04
C LEU A 602 22.59 34.50 51.37
N GLY A 603 23.06 33.94 52.49
CA GLY A 603 22.61 32.63 52.98
C GLY A 603 21.10 32.58 53.21
N GLU A 604 20.51 33.60 53.83
CA GLU A 604 19.07 33.70 54.01
C GLU A 604 18.30 33.73 52.69
N VAL A 605 18.76 34.52 51.72
CA VAL A 605 18.12 34.59 50.39
C VAL A 605 18.16 33.24 49.70
N LEU A 606 19.32 32.56 49.70
CA LEU A 606 19.48 31.26 49.06
C LEU A 606 18.64 30.16 49.76
N TRP A 607 18.52 30.19 51.09
CA TRP A 607 17.61 29.29 51.80
C TRP A 607 16.14 29.56 51.46
N LYS A 608 15.72 30.83 51.39
CA LYS A 608 14.36 31.21 50.96
C LYS A 608 14.08 30.70 49.54
N VAL A 609 15.02 30.86 48.61
CA VAL A 609 14.92 30.33 47.24
C VAL A 609 14.87 28.80 47.22
N PHE A 610 15.70 28.13 48.01
CA PHE A 610 15.72 26.66 48.13
C PHE A 610 14.36 26.11 48.58
N PHE A 611 13.81 26.63 49.68
CA PHE A 611 12.51 26.17 50.18
C PHE A 611 11.34 26.53 49.26
N ALA A 612 11.36 27.70 48.62
CA ALA A 612 10.35 28.06 47.63
C ALA A 612 10.35 27.08 46.43
N LEU A 613 11.53 26.72 45.92
CA LEU A 613 11.65 25.80 44.80
C LEU A 613 11.42 24.34 45.17
N LEU A 614 11.59 23.96 46.44
CA LEU A 614 11.28 22.62 46.94
C LEU A 614 9.78 22.28 46.73
N ILE A 615 8.88 23.26 46.86
CA ILE A 615 7.45 23.09 46.54
C ILE A 615 7.26 22.80 45.05
N VAL A 616 7.91 23.59 44.18
CA VAL A 616 7.83 23.43 42.71
C VAL A 616 8.41 22.08 42.27
N ILE A 617 9.54 21.68 42.84
CA ILE A 617 10.18 20.38 42.60
C ILE A 617 9.27 19.25 43.08
N GLY A 618 8.63 19.39 44.23
CA GLY A 618 7.65 18.42 44.76
C GLY A 618 6.48 18.21 43.80
N VAL A 619 5.81 19.28 43.38
CA VAL A 619 4.70 19.21 42.42
C VAL A 619 5.15 18.61 41.09
N SER A 620 6.29 19.07 40.57
CA SER A 620 6.84 18.60 39.29
C SER A 620 7.23 17.11 39.34
N ALA A 621 7.88 16.66 40.42
CA ALA A 621 8.24 15.27 40.63
C ALA A 621 7.00 14.36 40.73
N TRP A 622 5.96 14.82 41.42
CA TRP A 622 4.70 14.09 41.51
C TRP A 622 4.00 13.97 40.15
N LEU A 623 3.86 15.09 39.43
CA LEU A 623 3.30 15.11 38.07
C LEU A 623 4.09 14.22 37.12
N PHE A 624 5.42 14.24 37.20
CA PHE A 624 6.30 13.40 36.39
C PHE A 624 6.08 11.91 36.65
N VAL A 625 6.04 11.48 37.92
CA VAL A 625 5.79 10.09 38.28
C VAL A 625 4.39 9.65 37.86
N LEU A 626 3.37 10.50 38.04
CA LEU A 626 2.01 10.22 37.62
C LEU A 626 1.89 10.09 36.10
N ALA A 627 2.49 11.03 35.35
CA ALA A 627 2.51 11.00 33.88
C ALA A 627 3.23 9.75 33.36
N GLN A 628 4.36 9.37 33.97
CA GLN A 628 5.09 8.18 33.57
C GLN A 628 4.31 6.89 33.88
N ARG A 629 3.57 6.83 34.99
CA ARG A 629 2.68 5.71 35.30
C ARG A 629 1.50 5.64 34.35
N SER A 630 0.81 6.77 34.11
CA SER A 630 -0.29 6.87 33.16
C SER A 630 0.14 6.40 31.78
N ARG A 631 1.31 6.86 31.31
CA ARG A 631 1.90 6.42 30.05
C ARG A 631 2.20 4.91 30.01
N ARG A 632 2.79 4.33 31.05
CA ARG A 632 3.02 2.87 31.13
C ARG A 632 1.72 2.07 31.10
N ALA A 633 0.68 2.53 31.79
CA ALA A 633 -0.63 1.89 31.78
C ALA A 633 -1.29 1.96 30.39
N ALA A 634 -1.25 3.13 29.76
CA ALA A 634 -1.76 3.32 28.39
C ALA A 634 -1.00 2.46 27.36
N GLU A 635 0.33 2.36 27.49
CA GLU A 635 1.16 1.48 26.64
C GLU A 635 0.79 0.00 26.82
N ALA A 636 0.59 -0.46 28.06
CA ALA A 636 0.20 -1.84 28.36
C ALA A 636 -1.20 -2.17 27.79
N GLU A 637 -2.16 -1.26 27.96
CA GLU A 637 -3.52 -1.44 27.43
C GLU A 637 -3.53 -1.44 25.90
N THR A 638 -2.79 -0.52 25.26
CA THR A 638 -2.65 -0.48 23.80
C THR A 638 -2.03 -1.77 23.26
N GLN A 639 -1.00 -2.32 23.93
CA GLN A 639 -0.40 -3.61 23.56
C GLN A 639 -1.40 -4.76 23.67
N ARG A 640 -2.26 -4.76 24.71
CA ARG A 640 -3.32 -5.74 24.89
C ARG A 640 -4.36 -5.65 23.77
N GLN A 641 -4.87 -4.46 23.47
CA GLN A 641 -5.83 -4.24 22.39
C GLN A 641 -5.27 -4.64 21.02
N THR A 642 -4.02 -4.28 20.73
CA THR A 642 -3.35 -4.66 19.47
C THR A 642 -3.23 -6.18 19.33
N MET A 643 -2.93 -6.88 20.42
CA MET A 643 -2.86 -8.33 20.42
C MET A 643 -4.23 -8.99 20.19
N LEU A 644 -5.29 -8.46 20.79
CA LEU A 644 -6.67 -8.92 20.57
C LEU A 644 -7.10 -8.71 19.10
N LEU A 645 -6.86 -7.51 18.55
CA LEU A 645 -7.11 -7.20 17.14
C LEU A 645 -6.35 -8.13 16.19
N MET A 646 -5.09 -8.45 16.49
CA MET A 646 -4.33 -9.41 15.68
C MET A 646 -4.94 -10.81 15.71
N GLN A 647 -5.42 -11.26 16.87
CA GLN A 647 -6.09 -12.56 17.01
C GLN A 647 -7.42 -12.58 16.25
N GLU A 648 -8.19 -11.48 16.29
CA GLU A 648 -9.44 -11.31 15.56
C GLU A 648 -9.23 -11.33 14.03
N ILE A 649 -8.22 -10.62 13.53
CA ILE A 649 -7.85 -10.63 12.10
C ILE A 649 -7.47 -12.05 11.64
N ASP A 650 -6.70 -12.78 12.44
CA ASP A 650 -6.31 -14.16 12.11
C ASP A 650 -7.51 -15.12 12.16
N ALA A 651 -8.49 -14.89 13.04
CA ALA A 651 -9.74 -15.63 13.06
C ALA A 651 -10.59 -15.37 11.81
N HIS A 652 -10.80 -14.09 11.45
CA HIS A 652 -11.55 -13.71 10.25
C HIS A 652 -10.96 -14.33 8.98
N LYS A 653 -9.64 -14.32 8.81
CA LYS A 653 -8.99 -14.96 7.65
C LYS A 653 -9.29 -16.45 7.53
N ARG A 654 -9.43 -17.16 8.65
CA ARG A 654 -9.78 -18.59 8.62
C ARG A 654 -11.22 -18.76 8.22
N THR A 655 -12.13 -17.99 8.82
CA THR A 655 -13.56 -18.01 8.51
C THR A 655 -13.83 -17.65 7.05
N ASP A 656 -13.17 -16.61 6.52
CA ASP A 656 -13.29 -16.22 5.10
C ASP A 656 -12.83 -17.33 4.16
N ALA A 657 -11.73 -18.01 4.49
CA ALA A 657 -11.23 -19.13 3.70
C ALA A 657 -12.17 -20.35 3.73
N GLU A 658 -12.84 -20.61 4.86
CA GLU A 658 -13.86 -21.66 4.99
C GLU A 658 -15.13 -21.31 4.21
N LEU A 659 -15.61 -20.06 4.33
CA LEU A 659 -16.75 -19.55 3.59
C LEU A 659 -16.53 -19.64 2.08
N GLN A 660 -15.34 -19.24 1.60
CA GLN A 660 -14.99 -19.29 0.18
C GLN A 660 -15.01 -20.74 -0.35
N ARG A 661 -14.46 -21.71 0.39
CA ARG A 661 -14.53 -23.13 0.00
C ARG A 661 -15.95 -23.66 -0.02
N ALA A 662 -16.77 -23.32 0.98
CA ALA A 662 -18.17 -23.75 1.03
C ALA A 662 -18.97 -23.22 -0.17
N LYS A 663 -18.73 -21.97 -0.56
CA LYS A 663 -19.33 -21.35 -1.74
C LYS A 663 -18.94 -22.07 -3.04
N GLU A 664 -17.66 -22.35 -3.24
CA GLU A 664 -17.16 -23.06 -4.42
C GLU A 664 -17.78 -24.46 -4.57
N VAL A 665 -17.93 -25.19 -3.46
CA VAL A 665 -18.61 -26.50 -3.45
C VAL A 665 -20.08 -26.36 -3.86
N ALA A 666 -20.81 -25.39 -3.29
CA ALA A 666 -22.21 -25.16 -3.61
C ALA A 666 -22.42 -24.78 -5.09
N GLU A 667 -21.59 -23.90 -5.63
CA GLU A 667 -21.67 -23.48 -7.05
C GLU A 667 -21.37 -24.65 -8.00
N SER A 668 -20.37 -25.48 -7.68
CA SER A 668 -20.03 -26.66 -8.49
C SER A 668 -21.17 -27.68 -8.56
N ALA A 669 -21.87 -27.91 -7.43
CA ALA A 669 -23.02 -28.81 -7.36
C ALA A 669 -24.20 -28.29 -8.21
N ASN A 670 -24.46 -26.98 -8.19
CA ASN A 670 -25.55 -26.39 -8.96
C ASN A 670 -25.29 -26.44 -10.49
N LEU A 671 -24.03 -26.21 -10.90
CA LEU A 671 -23.60 -26.35 -12.28
C LEU A 671 -23.72 -27.80 -12.78
N ALA A 672 -23.37 -28.78 -11.95
CA ALA A 672 -23.50 -30.21 -12.27
C ALA A 672 -24.97 -30.61 -12.46
N LYS A 673 -25.86 -30.17 -11.57
CA LYS A 673 -27.32 -30.40 -11.67
C LYS A 673 -27.88 -29.87 -12.99
N SER A 674 -27.50 -28.65 -13.37
CA SER A 674 -27.98 -28.02 -14.62
C SER A 674 -27.50 -28.77 -15.87
N ARG A 675 -26.23 -29.23 -15.90
CA ARG A 675 -25.69 -30.01 -17.02
C ARG A 675 -26.36 -31.36 -17.17
N TYR A 676 -26.67 -32.02 -16.06
CA TYR A 676 -27.34 -33.31 -16.05
C TYR A 676 -28.73 -33.26 -16.72
N VAL A 677 -29.55 -32.23 -16.41
CA VAL A 677 -30.91 -32.08 -16.96
C VAL A 677 -30.90 -31.86 -18.48
N VAL A 678 -29.97 -31.04 -18.98
CA VAL A 678 -29.82 -30.78 -20.43
C VAL A 678 -29.40 -32.05 -21.16
N GLY A 679 -28.43 -32.80 -20.63
CA GLY A 679 -27.97 -34.07 -21.21
C GLY A 679 -29.08 -35.13 -21.27
N LEU A 680 -29.82 -35.30 -20.17
CA LEU A 680 -30.92 -36.27 -20.09
C LEU A 680 -32.00 -36.03 -21.16
N SER A 681 -32.27 -34.76 -21.49
CA SER A 681 -33.34 -34.45 -22.44
C SER A 681 -32.99 -34.80 -23.89
N HIS A 682 -31.71 -34.73 -24.26
CA HIS A 682 -31.24 -35.22 -25.57
C HIS A 682 -31.38 -36.73 -25.68
N GLU A 683 -31.01 -37.46 -24.62
CA GLU A 683 -31.15 -38.92 -24.54
C GLU A 683 -32.61 -39.39 -24.62
N LEU A 684 -33.55 -38.59 -24.11
CA LEU A 684 -34.98 -38.91 -24.17
C LEU A 684 -35.64 -38.51 -25.50
N ARG A 685 -35.18 -37.44 -26.16
CA ARG A 685 -35.75 -36.97 -27.44
C ARG A 685 -35.46 -37.92 -28.61
N SER A 686 -34.26 -38.48 -28.66
CA SER A 686 -33.82 -39.35 -29.75
C SER A 686 -34.71 -40.60 -29.95
N PRO A 687 -35.02 -41.41 -28.91
CA PRO A 687 -35.93 -42.54 -29.05
C PRO A 687 -37.37 -42.12 -29.34
N LEU A 688 -37.83 -40.97 -28.83
CA LEU A 688 -39.17 -40.46 -29.10
C LEU A 688 -39.38 -40.04 -30.55
N ASN A 689 -38.39 -39.38 -31.15
CA ASN A 689 -38.43 -39.00 -32.56
C ASN A 689 -38.48 -40.24 -33.46
N ALA A 690 -37.73 -41.30 -33.12
CA ALA A 690 -37.80 -42.58 -33.83
C ALA A 690 -39.20 -43.22 -33.73
N ILE A 691 -39.80 -43.27 -32.53
CA ILE A 691 -41.16 -43.79 -32.32
C ILE A 691 -42.19 -42.98 -33.12
N SER A 692 -42.08 -41.65 -33.11
CA SER A 692 -42.98 -40.76 -33.86
C SER A 692 -42.83 -40.95 -35.37
N GLY A 693 -41.57 -41.04 -35.87
CA GLY A 693 -41.27 -41.25 -37.28
C GLY A 693 -41.79 -42.59 -37.81
N TYR A 694 -41.60 -43.70 -37.09
CA TYR A 694 -42.16 -45.00 -37.48
C TYR A 694 -43.70 -45.00 -37.41
N ALA A 695 -44.29 -44.35 -36.40
CA ALA A 695 -45.75 -44.22 -36.33
C ALA A 695 -46.31 -43.40 -37.51
N GLN A 696 -45.60 -42.36 -37.95
CA GLN A 696 -46.00 -41.54 -39.09
C GLN A 696 -45.89 -42.29 -40.43
N LEU A 697 -44.82 -43.08 -40.62
CA LEU A 697 -44.66 -43.95 -41.80
C LEU A 697 -45.76 -45.01 -41.87
N LEU A 698 -46.10 -45.64 -40.74
CA LEU A 698 -47.20 -46.60 -40.65
C LEU A 698 -48.57 -45.94 -40.89
N GLU A 699 -48.78 -44.68 -40.48
CA GLU A 699 -50.02 -43.94 -40.75
C GLU A 699 -50.21 -43.63 -42.25
N GLN A 700 -49.11 -43.49 -43.00
CA GLN A 700 -49.11 -43.18 -44.44
C GLN A 700 -49.21 -44.43 -45.34
N ASP A 701 -48.98 -45.63 -44.80
CA ASP A 701 -49.08 -46.87 -45.55
C ASP A 701 -50.55 -47.28 -45.79
N ARG A 702 -50.99 -47.16 -47.04
CA ARG A 702 -52.36 -47.48 -47.48
C ARG A 702 -52.70 -48.97 -47.43
N SER A 703 -51.72 -49.85 -47.19
CA SER A 703 -51.94 -51.30 -47.07
C SER A 703 -52.43 -51.73 -45.68
N ILE A 704 -52.40 -50.83 -44.69
CA ILE A 704 -52.77 -51.15 -43.30
C ILE A 704 -54.30 -51.09 -43.10
N PRO A 705 -54.94 -52.13 -42.52
CA PRO A 705 -56.38 -52.13 -42.22
C PRO A 705 -56.79 -51.00 -41.23
N PRO A 706 -58.06 -50.56 -41.22
CA PRO A 706 -58.50 -49.38 -40.45
C PRO A 706 -58.37 -49.50 -38.92
N LYS A 707 -58.39 -50.73 -38.34
CA LYS A 707 -58.21 -50.94 -36.88
C LYS A 707 -56.76 -50.69 -36.40
N PRO A 708 -55.71 -51.26 -37.01
CA PRO A 708 -54.32 -50.91 -36.68
C PRO A 708 -53.96 -49.44 -36.92
N GLY A 709 -54.54 -48.78 -37.92
CA GLY A 709 -54.29 -47.35 -38.19
C GLY A 709 -54.74 -46.41 -37.05
N GLU A 710 -55.78 -46.78 -36.30
CA GLU A 710 -56.23 -46.03 -35.13
C GLU A 710 -55.27 -46.18 -33.94
N GLN A 711 -54.68 -47.38 -33.78
CA GLN A 711 -53.67 -47.66 -32.74
C GLN A 711 -52.35 -46.93 -33.02
N VAL A 712 -51.93 -46.87 -34.29
CA VAL A 712 -50.75 -46.09 -34.73
C VAL A 712 -50.94 -44.60 -34.45
N ARG A 713 -52.14 -44.05 -34.69
CA ARG A 713 -52.48 -42.66 -34.30
C ARG A 713 -52.39 -42.41 -32.80
N VAL A 714 -52.78 -43.37 -31.97
CA VAL A 714 -52.66 -43.27 -30.50
C VAL A 714 -51.19 -43.28 -30.07
N ILE A 715 -50.35 -44.12 -30.68
CA ILE A 715 -48.89 -44.15 -30.42
C ILE A 715 -48.26 -42.80 -30.79
N ARG A 716 -48.57 -42.25 -31.96
CA ARG A 716 -48.08 -40.93 -32.38
C ARG A 716 -48.49 -39.82 -31.41
N ARG A 717 -49.78 -39.74 -31.05
CA ARG A 717 -50.25 -38.76 -30.05
C ARG A 717 -49.55 -38.91 -28.69
N SER A 718 -49.25 -40.14 -28.28
CA SER A 718 -48.54 -40.40 -27.02
C SER A 718 -47.07 -39.97 -27.08
N ALA A 719 -46.39 -40.21 -28.21
CA ALA A 719 -45.02 -39.75 -28.44
C ALA A 719 -44.95 -38.21 -28.51
N GLU A 720 -45.88 -37.56 -29.20
CA GLU A 720 -46.02 -36.10 -29.24
C GLU A 720 -46.26 -35.50 -27.84
N HIS A 721 -47.13 -36.14 -27.05
CA HIS A 721 -47.39 -35.71 -25.67
C HIS A 721 -46.15 -35.84 -24.77
N LEU A 722 -45.38 -36.93 -24.89
CA LEU A 722 -44.15 -37.13 -24.12
C LEU A 722 -43.06 -36.13 -24.52
N SER A 723 -42.96 -35.83 -25.82
CA SER A 723 -42.03 -34.81 -26.34
C SER A 723 -42.37 -33.42 -25.75
N GLY A 724 -43.65 -33.04 -25.74
CA GLY A 724 -44.10 -31.79 -25.13
C GLY A 724 -43.84 -31.70 -23.63
N LEU A 725 -43.89 -32.82 -22.90
CA LEU A 725 -43.53 -32.88 -21.47
C LEU A 725 -42.04 -32.60 -21.24
N ILE A 726 -41.17 -33.21 -22.04
CA ILE A 726 -39.72 -33.05 -21.95
C ILE A 726 -39.33 -31.62 -22.30
N ASP A 727 -39.90 -31.05 -23.37
CA ASP A 727 -39.64 -29.67 -23.77
C ASP A 727 -40.12 -28.68 -22.69
N GLY A 728 -41.28 -28.92 -22.07
CA GLY A 728 -41.78 -28.10 -20.97
C GLY A 728 -40.90 -28.14 -19.71
N LEU A 729 -40.40 -29.33 -19.33
CA LEU A 729 -39.45 -29.50 -18.23
C LEU A 729 -38.10 -28.81 -18.49
N LEU A 730 -37.61 -28.89 -19.73
CA LEU A 730 -36.42 -28.18 -20.17
C LEU A 730 -36.56 -26.67 -20.09
N ASP A 731 -37.71 -26.14 -20.52
CA ASP A 731 -37.98 -24.70 -20.46
C ASP A 731 -37.96 -24.21 -19.00
N ILE A 732 -38.56 -24.95 -18.05
CA ILE A 732 -38.50 -24.63 -16.61
C ILE A 732 -37.05 -24.61 -16.11
N SER A 733 -36.28 -25.67 -16.40
CA SER A 733 -34.88 -25.77 -15.96
C SER A 733 -33.99 -24.66 -16.54
N LYS A 734 -34.24 -24.25 -17.79
CA LYS A 734 -33.52 -23.12 -18.41
C LYS A 734 -33.87 -21.77 -17.77
N ILE A 735 -35.13 -21.57 -17.39
CA ILE A 735 -35.59 -20.34 -16.74
C ILE A 735 -35.01 -20.23 -15.32
N GLU A 736 -35.09 -21.29 -14.50
CA GLU A 736 -34.54 -21.30 -13.14
C GLU A 736 -33.01 -21.10 -13.12
N ALA A 737 -32.31 -21.60 -14.14
CA ALA A 737 -30.88 -21.41 -14.29
C ALA A 737 -30.48 -20.03 -14.85
N GLY A 738 -31.45 -19.17 -15.19
CA GLY A 738 -31.22 -17.85 -15.80
C GLY A 738 -30.65 -17.91 -17.22
N ARG A 739 -30.89 -19.00 -17.96
CA ARG A 739 -30.31 -19.29 -19.29
C ARG A 739 -31.31 -19.21 -20.44
N LEU A 740 -32.54 -18.72 -20.20
CA LEU A 740 -33.51 -18.47 -21.26
C LEU A 740 -33.23 -17.10 -21.90
N TYR A 741 -32.89 -17.10 -23.19
CA TYR A 741 -32.70 -15.89 -23.99
C TYR A 741 -33.96 -15.65 -24.82
N LEU A 742 -34.49 -14.43 -24.78
CA LEU A 742 -35.64 -14.01 -25.59
C LEU A 742 -35.17 -13.48 -26.95
N SER A 743 -35.83 -13.88 -28.05
CA SER A 743 -35.65 -13.20 -29.34
C SER A 743 -36.32 -11.83 -29.30
N ARG A 744 -35.79 -10.88 -30.09
CA ARG A 744 -36.38 -9.55 -30.25
C ARG A 744 -36.85 -9.41 -31.69
N ASP A 745 -38.02 -9.97 -31.99
CA ASP A 745 -38.62 -10.00 -33.32
C ASP A 745 -39.48 -8.74 -33.55
N GLU A 746 -39.60 -8.30 -34.81
CA GLU A 746 -40.58 -7.27 -35.22
C GLU A 746 -41.89 -7.98 -35.60
N VAL A 747 -42.86 -8.00 -34.70
CA VAL A 747 -44.11 -8.75 -34.87
C VAL A 747 -45.24 -7.81 -35.26
N ARG A 748 -45.93 -8.10 -36.37
CA ARG A 748 -47.16 -7.41 -36.76
C ARG A 748 -48.32 -7.86 -35.88
N LEU A 749 -48.62 -7.08 -34.84
CA LEU A 749 -49.52 -7.51 -33.76
C LEU A 749 -50.93 -7.84 -34.27
N GLY A 750 -51.46 -7.08 -35.23
CA GLY A 750 -52.77 -7.35 -35.83
C GLY A 750 -52.84 -8.71 -36.52
N GLU A 751 -51.95 -8.96 -37.49
CA GLU A 751 -51.88 -10.23 -38.23
C GLU A 751 -51.65 -11.43 -37.30
N PHE A 752 -50.77 -11.27 -36.31
CA PHE A 752 -50.50 -12.29 -35.30
C PHE A 752 -51.74 -12.68 -34.49
N LEU A 753 -52.53 -11.69 -34.04
CA LEU A 753 -53.76 -11.92 -33.29
C LEU A 753 -54.84 -12.54 -34.18
N ASP A 754 -54.98 -12.06 -35.41
CA ASP A 754 -55.99 -12.57 -36.36
C ASP A 754 -55.73 -14.06 -36.69
N GLN A 755 -54.47 -14.47 -36.84
CA GLN A 755 -54.09 -15.88 -36.99
C GLN A 755 -54.49 -16.74 -35.77
N LEU A 756 -54.21 -16.25 -34.55
CA LEU A 756 -54.57 -16.97 -33.32
C LEU A 756 -56.08 -17.10 -33.16
N VAL A 757 -56.82 -16.01 -33.40
CA VAL A 757 -58.27 -15.95 -33.33
C VAL A 757 -58.90 -16.90 -34.35
N GLY A 758 -58.40 -16.92 -35.59
CA GLY A 758 -58.90 -17.84 -36.62
C GLY A 758 -58.78 -19.31 -36.22
N MET A 759 -57.63 -19.70 -35.65
CA MET A 759 -57.40 -21.06 -35.17
C MET A 759 -58.36 -21.46 -34.04
N PHE A 760 -58.56 -20.60 -33.05
CA PHE A 760 -59.36 -20.92 -31.87
C PHE A 760 -60.87 -20.75 -32.08
N ARG A 761 -61.29 -19.86 -32.98
CA ARG A 761 -62.70 -19.76 -33.41
C ARG A 761 -63.18 -21.08 -34.00
N LEU A 762 -62.36 -21.74 -34.84
CA LEU A 762 -62.68 -23.05 -35.39
C LEU A 762 -62.82 -24.13 -34.30
N GLN A 763 -61.95 -24.11 -33.29
CA GLN A 763 -62.01 -25.06 -32.17
C GLN A 763 -63.25 -24.84 -31.28
N ALA A 764 -63.60 -23.58 -31.03
CA ALA A 764 -64.79 -23.19 -30.28
C ALA A 764 -66.07 -23.63 -31.00
N VAL A 765 -66.17 -23.38 -32.32
CA VAL A 765 -67.28 -23.82 -33.16
C VAL A 765 -67.38 -25.35 -33.18
N ALA A 766 -66.27 -26.07 -33.33
CA ALA A 766 -66.26 -27.53 -33.28
C ALA A 766 -66.72 -28.10 -31.93
N LYS A 767 -66.64 -27.30 -30.85
CA LYS A 767 -67.12 -27.64 -29.51
C LYS A 767 -68.51 -27.08 -29.18
N GLY A 768 -69.10 -26.28 -30.07
CA GLY A 768 -70.40 -25.64 -29.89
C GLY A 768 -70.42 -24.53 -28.83
N ILE A 769 -69.30 -23.81 -28.64
CA ILE A 769 -69.21 -22.65 -27.74
C ILE A 769 -68.90 -21.37 -28.53
N ASP A 770 -69.44 -20.23 -28.08
CA ASP A 770 -69.20 -18.94 -28.75
C ASP A 770 -67.80 -18.40 -28.46
N PHE A 771 -67.14 -17.81 -29.46
CA PHE A 771 -65.82 -17.19 -29.31
C PHE A 771 -65.87 -15.70 -29.66
N ILE A 772 -65.76 -14.85 -28.64
CA ILE A 772 -65.86 -13.40 -28.73
C ILE A 772 -64.45 -12.81 -28.71
N PHE A 773 -64.05 -12.10 -29.78
CA PHE A 773 -62.76 -11.41 -29.85
C PHE A 773 -62.96 -9.90 -29.87
N GLU A 774 -62.27 -9.20 -28.96
CA GLU A 774 -62.31 -7.76 -28.84
C GLU A 774 -60.88 -7.20 -28.82
N ARG A 775 -60.65 -6.09 -29.52
CA ARG A 775 -59.36 -5.41 -29.53
C ARG A 775 -59.56 -3.90 -29.40
N SER A 776 -58.63 -3.24 -28.71
CA SER A 776 -58.57 -1.77 -28.60
C SER A 776 -58.58 -1.09 -29.97
N GLU A 777 -59.19 0.09 -30.08
CA GLU A 777 -59.19 0.91 -31.31
C GLU A 777 -57.77 1.26 -31.78
N PHE A 778 -56.83 1.38 -30.83
CA PHE A 778 -55.43 1.65 -31.10
C PHE A 778 -54.58 0.46 -30.67
N LEU A 779 -54.08 -0.29 -31.65
CA LEU A 779 -53.01 -1.27 -31.49
C LEU A 779 -51.80 -0.83 -32.32
N PRO A 780 -50.57 -0.93 -31.79
CA PRO A 780 -49.38 -0.67 -32.58
C PRO A 780 -49.30 -1.66 -33.74
N PRO A 781 -48.97 -1.20 -34.97
CA PRO A 781 -48.93 -2.08 -36.14
C PRO A 781 -47.81 -3.12 -36.02
N VAL A 782 -46.68 -2.76 -35.40
CA VAL A 782 -45.52 -3.63 -35.18
C VAL A 782 -44.97 -3.42 -33.78
N ILE A 783 -44.65 -4.51 -33.08
CA ILE A 783 -44.08 -4.53 -31.74
C ILE A 783 -42.77 -5.32 -31.70
N HIS A 784 -41.90 -5.01 -30.74
CA HIS A 784 -40.78 -5.86 -30.38
C HIS A 784 -41.19 -6.89 -29.34
N THR A 785 -41.06 -8.18 -29.68
CA THR A 785 -41.29 -9.29 -28.75
C THR A 785 -40.69 -10.58 -29.29
N ASP A 786 -40.55 -11.61 -28.45
CA ASP A 786 -40.34 -12.97 -28.91
C ASP A 786 -41.69 -13.54 -29.38
N GLU A 787 -41.87 -13.70 -30.70
CA GLU A 787 -43.16 -14.14 -31.26
C GLU A 787 -43.53 -15.54 -30.76
N LYS A 788 -42.55 -16.44 -30.70
CA LYS A 788 -42.75 -17.84 -30.34
C LYS A 788 -43.22 -17.97 -28.88
N ARG A 789 -42.59 -17.24 -27.96
CA ARG A 789 -42.95 -17.27 -26.53
C ARG A 789 -44.28 -16.58 -26.25
N LEU A 790 -44.56 -15.47 -26.92
CA LEU A 790 -45.87 -14.81 -26.82
C LEU A 790 -47.00 -15.73 -27.34
N ARG A 791 -46.77 -16.40 -28.49
CA ARG A 791 -47.70 -17.38 -29.06
C ARG A 791 -47.95 -18.55 -28.09
N GLN A 792 -46.90 -19.05 -27.45
CA GLN A 792 -46.99 -20.14 -26.47
C GLN A 792 -47.85 -19.76 -25.25
N ILE A 793 -47.66 -18.56 -24.70
CA ILE A 793 -48.49 -18.03 -23.59
C ILE A 793 -49.97 -17.99 -23.99
N LEU A 794 -50.28 -17.38 -25.14
CA LEU A 794 -51.66 -17.18 -25.57
C LEU A 794 -52.34 -18.50 -25.96
N ILE A 795 -51.64 -19.42 -26.64
CA ILE A 795 -52.16 -20.74 -26.97
C ILE A 795 -52.51 -21.52 -25.70
N ASN A 796 -51.64 -21.51 -24.69
CA ASN A 796 -51.88 -22.22 -23.43
C ASN A 796 -53.15 -21.72 -22.73
N LEU A 797 -53.37 -20.41 -22.69
CA LEU A 797 -54.53 -19.82 -22.03
C LEU A 797 -55.83 -20.03 -22.83
N LEU A 798 -55.82 -19.76 -24.14
CA LEU A 798 -56.99 -19.91 -25.01
C LEU A 798 -57.41 -21.38 -25.15
N SER A 799 -56.45 -22.30 -25.28
CA SER A 799 -56.73 -23.74 -25.31
C SER A 799 -57.34 -24.22 -24.00
N ASN A 800 -56.85 -23.76 -22.85
CA ASN A 800 -57.46 -24.07 -21.55
C ASN A 800 -58.89 -23.53 -21.44
N ALA A 801 -59.12 -22.26 -21.80
CA ALA A 801 -60.44 -21.64 -21.75
C ALA A 801 -61.48 -22.42 -22.59
N ILE A 802 -61.13 -22.77 -23.83
CA ILE A 802 -61.99 -23.56 -24.72
C ILE A 802 -62.15 -24.98 -24.19
N LYS A 803 -61.09 -25.63 -23.70
CA LYS A 803 -61.12 -27.00 -23.19
C LYS A 803 -62.03 -27.13 -21.97
N PHE A 804 -62.01 -26.18 -21.05
CA PHE A 804 -62.76 -26.26 -19.78
C PHE A 804 -64.17 -25.65 -19.84
N THR A 805 -64.55 -25.01 -20.93
CA THR A 805 -65.93 -24.51 -21.14
C THR A 805 -66.76 -25.53 -21.92
N PRO A 806 -67.71 -26.25 -21.29
CA PRO A 806 -68.54 -27.23 -22.01
C PRO A 806 -69.64 -26.59 -22.85
N THR A 807 -70.23 -25.49 -22.36
CA THR A 807 -71.30 -24.70 -23.00
C THR A 807 -71.15 -23.25 -22.57
N GLY A 808 -71.58 -22.29 -23.40
CA GLY A 808 -71.42 -20.85 -23.13
C GLY A 808 -70.42 -20.20 -24.09
N HIS A 809 -69.57 -19.29 -23.58
CA HIS A 809 -68.67 -18.52 -24.43
C HIS A 809 -67.27 -18.35 -23.84
N VAL A 810 -66.30 -18.08 -24.71
CA VAL A 810 -64.96 -17.64 -24.36
C VAL A 810 -64.73 -16.26 -24.98
N ARG A 811 -64.37 -15.27 -24.16
CA ARG A 811 -64.04 -13.91 -24.58
C ARG A 811 -62.53 -13.71 -24.52
N PHE A 812 -61.94 -13.25 -25.62
CA PHE A 812 -60.54 -12.83 -25.71
C PHE A 812 -60.50 -11.33 -26.01
N ALA A 813 -60.05 -10.53 -25.04
CA ALA A 813 -59.92 -9.09 -25.15
C ALA A 813 -58.44 -8.68 -25.13
N VAL A 814 -58.07 -7.73 -25.99
CA VAL A 814 -56.70 -7.19 -26.06
C VAL A 814 -56.72 -5.68 -25.86
N HIS A 815 -56.06 -5.23 -24.80
CA HIS A 815 -55.88 -3.83 -24.47
C HIS A 815 -54.41 -3.44 -24.62
N TYR A 816 -54.15 -2.21 -25.07
CA TYR A 816 -52.78 -1.69 -25.21
C TYR A 816 -52.69 -0.28 -24.61
N ARG A 817 -51.77 -0.08 -23.66
CA ARG A 817 -51.55 1.20 -23.00
C ARG A 817 -50.06 1.43 -22.73
N ASN A 818 -49.41 2.23 -23.58
CA ASN A 818 -48.05 2.80 -23.44
C ASN A 818 -47.09 2.11 -22.43
N PRO A 819 -46.21 1.18 -22.84
CA PRO A 819 -46.25 0.24 -23.96
C PRO A 819 -46.61 -1.18 -23.45
N VAL A 820 -47.58 -1.28 -22.54
CA VAL A 820 -48.00 -2.55 -21.95
C VAL A 820 -49.23 -3.07 -22.70
N ALA A 821 -49.13 -4.31 -23.19
CA ALA A 821 -50.28 -5.06 -23.70
C ALA A 821 -50.88 -5.90 -22.57
N GLU A 822 -52.19 -5.84 -22.44
CA GLU A 822 -52.98 -6.68 -21.54
C GLU A 822 -53.86 -7.62 -22.38
N PHE A 823 -53.66 -8.91 -22.20
CA PHE A 823 -54.43 -9.98 -22.83
C PHE A 823 -55.37 -10.56 -21.76
N GLU A 824 -56.67 -10.43 -21.97
CA GLU A 824 -57.71 -10.91 -21.06
C GLU A 824 -58.49 -12.06 -21.72
N ILE A 825 -58.43 -13.24 -21.13
CA ILE A 825 -59.15 -14.44 -21.57
C ILE A 825 -60.16 -14.79 -20.49
N THR A 826 -61.45 -14.67 -20.81
CA THR A 826 -62.56 -15.01 -19.91
C THR A 826 -63.33 -16.20 -20.46
N ASP A 827 -63.55 -17.21 -19.62
CA ASP A 827 -64.30 -18.42 -19.94
C ASP A 827 -65.51 -18.57 -19.00
N THR A 828 -66.63 -19.12 -19.49
CA THR A 828 -67.82 -19.43 -18.67
C THR A 828 -67.83 -20.89 -18.18
N GLY A 829 -66.65 -21.48 -17.96
CA GLY A 829 -66.50 -22.85 -17.49
C GLY A 829 -66.85 -23.04 -16.00
N PRO A 830 -66.45 -24.17 -15.39
CA PRO A 830 -66.82 -24.52 -14.01
C PRO A 830 -66.20 -23.61 -12.94
N GLY A 831 -65.28 -22.71 -13.30
CA GLY A 831 -64.51 -21.90 -12.37
C GLY A 831 -63.52 -22.71 -11.53
N ILE A 832 -62.63 -22.01 -10.83
CA ILE A 832 -61.51 -22.54 -10.05
C ILE A 832 -61.77 -22.21 -8.57
N ARG A 833 -61.55 -23.18 -7.69
CA ARG A 833 -61.74 -23.00 -6.25
C ARG A 833 -60.68 -22.04 -5.70
N PRO A 834 -60.99 -21.18 -4.71
CA PRO A 834 -60.02 -20.23 -4.14
C PRO A 834 -58.73 -20.91 -3.64
N GLU A 835 -58.83 -22.11 -3.08
CA GLU A 835 -57.71 -22.93 -2.59
C GLU A 835 -56.79 -23.45 -3.71
N ASP A 836 -57.27 -23.52 -4.94
CA ASP A 836 -56.52 -24.01 -6.09
C ASP A 836 -55.90 -22.85 -6.92
N LEU A 837 -56.27 -21.58 -6.69
CA LEU A 837 -55.83 -20.43 -7.51
C LEU A 837 -54.31 -20.22 -7.53
N ASP A 838 -53.62 -20.47 -6.42
CA ASP A 838 -52.16 -20.41 -6.36
C ASP A 838 -51.53 -21.71 -6.89
N ARG A 839 -52.15 -22.86 -6.57
CA ARG A 839 -51.64 -24.20 -6.91
C ARG A 839 -51.64 -24.49 -8.41
N ILE A 840 -52.59 -23.95 -9.19
CA ILE A 840 -52.65 -24.19 -10.65
C ILE A 840 -51.40 -23.71 -11.40
N PHE A 841 -50.58 -22.84 -10.81
CA PHE A 841 -49.33 -22.38 -11.39
C PHE A 841 -48.11 -23.19 -10.94
N GLU A 842 -48.24 -24.08 -9.96
CA GLU A 842 -47.15 -24.96 -9.52
C GLU A 842 -46.92 -26.11 -10.53
N PRO A 843 -45.66 -26.53 -10.77
CA PRO A 843 -45.37 -27.59 -11.75
C PRO A 843 -46.05 -28.91 -11.38
N PHE A 844 -46.70 -29.56 -12.36
CA PHE A 844 -47.39 -30.85 -12.22
C PHE A 844 -48.66 -30.85 -11.35
N GLU A 845 -48.97 -29.72 -10.70
CA GLU A 845 -50.22 -29.56 -9.95
C GLU A 845 -51.40 -29.38 -10.90
N ARG A 846 -52.56 -29.88 -10.47
CA ARG A 846 -53.83 -29.80 -11.22
C ARG A 846 -54.94 -29.37 -10.27
N ALA A 847 -55.83 -28.49 -10.72
CA ALA A 847 -57.01 -28.12 -9.96
C ALA A 847 -57.81 -29.38 -9.63
N SER A 848 -58.18 -29.53 -8.36
CA SER A 848 -58.95 -30.69 -7.92
C SER A 848 -60.41 -30.44 -8.28
N GLN A 849 -61.00 -31.17 -9.23
CA GLN A 849 -62.46 -31.23 -9.39
C GLN A 849 -62.90 -32.65 -9.79
N GLY A 850 -64.07 -33.03 -9.28
CA GLY A 850 -64.55 -34.40 -9.11
C GLY A 850 -64.69 -35.25 -10.38
N THR A 851 -64.73 -36.56 -10.13
CA THR A 851 -64.90 -37.70 -11.03
C THR A 851 -65.98 -37.52 -12.11
N ALA A 852 -65.61 -36.98 -13.29
CA ALA A 852 -66.34 -37.19 -14.54
C ALA A 852 -65.54 -36.72 -15.79
N GLN A 853 -64.30 -37.19 -15.99
CA GLN A 853 -63.65 -37.43 -17.31
C GLN A 853 -62.13 -37.60 -17.14
N PRO A 854 -61.48 -38.54 -17.86
CA PRO A 854 -60.02 -38.60 -17.91
C PRO A 854 -59.49 -37.39 -18.69
N GLN A 855 -59.04 -36.37 -17.97
CA GLN A 855 -58.56 -35.12 -18.58
C GLN A 855 -57.09 -35.25 -19.01
N THR A 856 -56.84 -35.09 -20.31
CA THR A 856 -55.53 -35.10 -20.95
C THR A 856 -54.80 -33.76 -20.80
N GLY A 857 -53.63 -33.73 -20.16
CA GLY A 857 -52.79 -32.53 -20.04
C GLY A 857 -51.64 -32.71 -19.04
N THR A 858 -50.54 -31.98 -19.24
CA THR A 858 -49.27 -32.17 -18.52
C THR A 858 -49.21 -31.54 -17.12
N GLY A 859 -50.03 -30.53 -16.85
CA GLY A 859 -49.93 -29.70 -15.63
C GLY A 859 -48.76 -28.71 -15.65
N LEU A 860 -48.10 -28.50 -16.81
CA LEU A 860 -46.97 -27.57 -16.94
C LEU A 860 -47.33 -26.26 -17.66
N GLY A 861 -48.44 -26.23 -18.41
CA GLY A 861 -48.76 -25.11 -19.30
C GLY A 861 -48.92 -23.76 -18.57
N LEU A 862 -49.59 -23.75 -17.41
CA LEU A 862 -49.78 -22.53 -16.62
C LEU A 862 -48.48 -22.11 -15.89
N THR A 863 -47.71 -23.06 -15.36
CA THR A 863 -46.38 -22.83 -14.79
C THR A 863 -45.45 -22.18 -15.81
N ILE A 864 -45.37 -22.73 -17.01
CA ILE A 864 -44.56 -22.19 -18.12
C ILE A 864 -45.07 -20.81 -18.51
N THR A 865 -46.39 -20.61 -18.56
CA THR A 865 -47.00 -19.30 -18.89
C THR A 865 -46.60 -18.23 -17.88
N LYS A 866 -46.65 -18.53 -16.57
CA LYS A 866 -46.23 -17.61 -15.49
C LYS A 866 -44.74 -17.30 -15.56
N LEU A 867 -43.90 -18.32 -15.77
CA LEU A 867 -42.45 -18.15 -15.88
C LEU A 867 -42.05 -17.35 -17.13
N LEU A 868 -42.64 -17.65 -18.30
CA LEU A 868 -42.38 -16.91 -19.54
C LEU A 868 -42.84 -15.47 -19.46
N ALA A 869 -44.04 -15.21 -18.93
CA ALA A 869 -44.52 -13.84 -18.72
C ALA A 869 -43.56 -13.06 -17.81
N GLY A 870 -43.10 -13.66 -16.71
CA GLY A 870 -42.12 -13.05 -15.81
C GLY A 870 -40.78 -12.73 -16.50
N VAL A 871 -40.23 -13.66 -17.30
CA VAL A 871 -38.99 -13.43 -18.07
C VAL A 871 -39.18 -12.35 -19.14
N MET A 872 -40.36 -12.24 -19.73
CA MET A 872 -40.74 -11.19 -20.67
C MET A 872 -41.07 -9.85 -19.99
N GLY A 873 -40.82 -9.70 -18.68
CA GLY A 873 -41.05 -8.48 -17.92
C GLY A 873 -42.53 -8.19 -17.61
N GLY A 874 -43.36 -9.23 -17.61
CA GLY A 874 -44.80 -9.20 -17.41
C GLY A 874 -45.29 -10.00 -16.19
N ASP A 875 -46.61 -10.08 -16.04
CA ASP A 875 -47.30 -10.82 -14.96
C ASP A 875 -48.56 -11.52 -15.47
N VAL A 876 -48.98 -12.59 -14.78
CA VAL A 876 -50.20 -13.36 -15.08
C VAL A 876 -51.07 -13.42 -13.83
N GLN A 877 -52.29 -12.93 -13.95
CA GLN A 877 -53.28 -12.87 -12.88
C GLN A 877 -54.52 -13.68 -13.25
N VAL A 878 -55.13 -14.32 -12.27
CA VAL A 878 -56.37 -15.08 -12.44
C VAL A 878 -57.40 -14.64 -11.42
N SER A 879 -58.64 -14.45 -11.88
CA SER A 879 -59.81 -14.27 -11.04
C SER A 879 -60.87 -15.25 -11.48
N SER A 880 -61.37 -16.09 -10.58
CA SER A 880 -62.32 -17.15 -10.92
C SER A 880 -63.37 -17.29 -9.83
N THR A 881 -64.59 -17.64 -10.23
CA THR A 881 -65.70 -17.93 -9.32
C THR A 881 -66.32 -19.26 -9.73
N VAL A 882 -66.42 -20.20 -8.78
CA VAL A 882 -66.96 -21.54 -9.03
C VAL A 882 -68.38 -21.44 -9.59
N GLY A 883 -68.61 -22.10 -10.73
CA GLY A 883 -69.89 -22.11 -11.46
C GLY A 883 -70.16 -20.90 -12.36
N ALA A 884 -69.32 -19.85 -12.31
CA ALA A 884 -69.48 -18.65 -13.14
C ALA A 884 -68.40 -18.52 -14.23
N GLY A 885 -67.23 -19.12 -14.03
CA GLY A 885 -66.12 -19.10 -14.99
C GLY A 885 -64.82 -18.53 -14.44
N SER A 886 -63.83 -18.35 -15.31
CA SER A 886 -62.50 -17.80 -14.95
C SER A 886 -62.04 -16.73 -15.92
N THR A 887 -61.28 -15.76 -15.41
CA THR A 887 -60.63 -14.71 -16.18
C THR A 887 -59.14 -14.72 -15.92
N PHE A 888 -58.35 -14.95 -16.97
CA PHE A 888 -56.88 -14.84 -16.95
C PHE A 888 -56.46 -13.53 -17.62
N ARG A 889 -55.66 -12.72 -16.92
CA ARG A 889 -55.11 -11.47 -17.40
C ARG A 889 -53.58 -11.55 -17.46
N VAL A 890 -53.02 -11.37 -18.64
CA VAL A 890 -51.57 -11.36 -18.88
C VAL A 890 -51.14 -9.96 -19.28
N LYS A 891 -50.21 -9.37 -18.53
CA LYS A 891 -49.65 -8.05 -18.82
C LYS A 891 -48.20 -8.20 -19.25
N ILE A 892 -47.84 -7.75 -20.45
CA ILE A 892 -46.48 -7.85 -20.99
C ILE A 892 -46.07 -6.50 -21.61
N PHE A 893 -44.81 -6.13 -21.44
CA PHE A 893 -44.22 -4.96 -22.10
C PHE A 893 -43.97 -5.26 -23.59
N LEU A 894 -44.76 -4.67 -24.48
CA LEU A 894 -44.65 -4.85 -25.94
C LEU A 894 -44.41 -3.47 -26.58
N SER A 895 -43.14 -3.10 -26.73
CA SER A 895 -42.77 -1.78 -27.28
C SER A 895 -43.07 -1.68 -28.78
N GLU A 896 -43.76 -0.63 -29.19
CA GLU A 896 -44.01 -0.30 -30.60
C GLU A 896 -42.69 0.00 -31.36
N VAL A 897 -42.62 -0.44 -32.62
CA VAL A 897 -41.50 -0.18 -33.51
C VAL A 897 -41.74 1.13 -34.27
N THR A 898 -40.97 2.17 -33.97
CA THR A 898 -41.16 3.53 -34.53
C THR A 898 -40.77 3.67 -36.01
N LYS A 899 -39.97 2.73 -36.53
CA LYS A 899 -39.58 2.61 -37.95
C LYS A 899 -39.53 1.13 -38.34
N PRO A 900 -40.67 0.51 -38.66
CA PRO A 900 -40.69 -0.90 -39.04
C PRO A 900 -39.88 -1.12 -40.32
N THR A 901 -39.12 -2.20 -40.36
CA THR A 901 -38.33 -2.54 -41.54
C THR A 901 -39.29 -2.88 -42.69
N PRO A 902 -39.25 -2.19 -43.86
CA PRO A 902 -40.15 -2.51 -44.96
C PRO A 902 -39.77 -3.86 -45.55
N VAL A 903 -40.53 -4.90 -45.21
CA VAL A 903 -40.47 -6.19 -45.90
C VAL A 903 -41.16 -6.01 -47.25
N ALA A 904 -40.39 -6.04 -48.34
CA ALA A 904 -40.96 -6.07 -49.68
C ALA A 904 -41.81 -7.34 -49.85
N PRO A 905 -43.02 -7.28 -50.41
CA PRO A 905 -43.80 -8.48 -50.71
C PRO A 905 -43.03 -9.30 -51.76
N VAL A 906 -42.53 -10.47 -51.37
CA VAL A 906 -41.86 -11.41 -52.28
C VAL A 906 -42.91 -12.30 -52.92
N ASP A 907 -43.72 -11.74 -53.82
CA ASP A 907 -44.74 -12.51 -54.55
C ASP A 907 -44.32 -12.91 -55.97
N ALA A 908 -43.09 -12.60 -56.40
CA ALA A 908 -42.57 -13.09 -57.67
C ALA A 908 -41.85 -14.43 -57.46
N LYS A 909 -42.44 -15.54 -57.93
CA LYS A 909 -41.81 -16.87 -57.93
C LYS A 909 -40.49 -16.83 -58.70
N VAL A 910 -39.41 -17.24 -58.03
CA VAL A 910 -38.10 -17.47 -58.64
C VAL A 910 -38.12 -18.84 -59.28
N PHE A 911 -37.80 -18.94 -60.58
CA PHE A 911 -37.77 -20.23 -61.30
C PHE A 911 -36.38 -20.63 -61.79
N GLY A 912 -35.37 -19.77 -61.59
CA GLY A 912 -33.98 -20.05 -61.92
C GLY A 912 -33.09 -18.84 -61.69
N TYR A 913 -31.81 -18.91 -62.10
CA TYR A 913 -30.87 -17.79 -62.02
C TYR A 913 -30.02 -17.68 -63.28
N ARG A 914 -29.47 -16.48 -63.52
CA ARG A 914 -28.64 -16.18 -64.70
C ARG A 914 -27.18 -16.56 -64.45
N GLY A 915 -26.56 -17.31 -65.37
CA GLY A 915 -25.13 -17.65 -65.33
C GLY A 915 -24.85 -19.15 -65.45
N MET A 916 -23.61 -19.56 -65.18
CA MET A 916 -23.22 -20.97 -65.17
C MET A 916 -23.85 -21.73 -64.00
N ARG A 917 -24.10 -23.05 -64.17
CA ARG A 917 -24.59 -23.90 -63.08
C ARG A 917 -23.59 -23.95 -61.91
N LYS A 918 -24.10 -23.83 -60.69
CA LYS A 918 -23.36 -23.73 -59.44
C LYS A 918 -23.61 -24.98 -58.60
N THR A 919 -22.58 -25.45 -57.92
CA THR A 919 -22.64 -26.64 -57.06
C THR A 919 -22.75 -26.24 -55.60
N ILE A 920 -23.75 -26.74 -54.89
CA ILE A 920 -23.97 -26.50 -53.47
C ILE A 920 -23.81 -27.83 -52.72
N LEU A 921 -22.94 -27.86 -51.71
CA LEU A 921 -22.80 -29.02 -50.83
C LEU A 921 -23.50 -28.74 -49.50
N VAL A 922 -24.46 -29.59 -49.13
CA VAL A 922 -25.27 -29.47 -47.92
C VAL A 922 -24.87 -30.54 -46.93
N ALA A 923 -24.36 -30.14 -45.76
CA ALA A 923 -24.05 -31.02 -44.64
C ALA A 923 -25.02 -30.76 -43.49
N ASP A 924 -25.86 -31.74 -43.19
CA ASP A 924 -26.87 -31.69 -42.13
C ASP A 924 -27.13 -33.12 -41.68
N ASP A 925 -27.36 -33.39 -40.39
CA ASP A 925 -27.63 -34.76 -39.92
C ASP A 925 -29.09 -35.18 -40.14
N ASP A 926 -30.02 -34.23 -40.21
CA ASP A 926 -31.44 -34.50 -40.47
C ASP A 926 -31.70 -34.76 -41.97
N PRO A 927 -32.09 -35.99 -42.37
CA PRO A 927 -32.42 -36.30 -43.76
C PRO A 927 -33.56 -35.44 -44.31
N THR A 928 -34.54 -35.09 -43.48
CA THR A 928 -35.69 -34.27 -43.86
C THR A 928 -35.26 -32.89 -44.31
N HIS A 929 -34.27 -32.31 -43.64
CA HIS A 929 -33.76 -30.99 -43.98
C HIS A 929 -32.91 -31.01 -45.26
N ARG A 930 -32.09 -32.06 -45.44
CA ARG A 930 -31.35 -32.27 -46.69
C ARG A 930 -32.29 -32.44 -47.88
N ASP A 931 -33.38 -33.19 -47.70
CA ASP A 931 -34.37 -33.42 -48.75
C ASP A 931 -35.15 -32.14 -49.08
N LEU A 932 -35.57 -31.36 -48.07
CA LEU A 932 -36.19 -30.05 -48.28
C LEU A 932 -35.29 -29.11 -49.12
N LEU A 933 -34.02 -28.98 -48.76
CA LEU A 933 -33.07 -28.13 -49.49
C LEU A 933 -32.85 -28.65 -50.92
N ARG A 934 -32.87 -29.98 -51.12
CA ARG A 934 -32.82 -30.60 -52.45
C ARG A 934 -34.05 -30.25 -53.29
N GLU A 935 -35.25 -30.38 -52.73
CA GLU A 935 -36.50 -30.05 -53.41
C GLU A 935 -36.60 -28.57 -53.77
N VAL A 936 -36.05 -27.67 -52.96
CA VAL A 936 -36.10 -26.23 -53.21
C VAL A 936 -35.03 -25.78 -54.22
N LEU A 937 -33.78 -26.23 -54.08
CA LEU A 937 -32.66 -25.67 -54.83
C LEU A 937 -32.39 -26.39 -56.15
N THR A 938 -32.67 -27.69 -56.26
CA THR A 938 -32.42 -28.44 -57.50
C THR A 938 -33.27 -27.92 -58.68
N PRO A 939 -34.58 -27.63 -58.52
CA PRO A 939 -35.41 -27.08 -59.61
C PRO A 939 -34.93 -25.72 -60.12
N LEU A 940 -34.25 -24.93 -59.27
CA LEU A 940 -33.71 -23.61 -59.62
C LEU A 940 -32.40 -23.68 -60.43
N GLY A 941 -31.90 -24.90 -60.71
CA GLY A 941 -30.74 -25.14 -61.57
C GLY A 941 -29.41 -25.38 -60.86
N PHE A 942 -29.40 -25.47 -59.52
CA PHE A 942 -28.20 -25.83 -58.74
C PHE A 942 -27.91 -27.34 -58.79
N ILE A 943 -26.64 -27.70 -58.71
CA ILE A 943 -26.21 -29.10 -58.49
C ILE A 943 -26.04 -29.28 -56.99
N LEU A 944 -26.87 -30.11 -56.35
CA LEU A 944 -26.78 -30.36 -54.91
C LEU A 944 -26.05 -31.67 -54.59
N LEU A 945 -25.04 -31.57 -53.73
CA LEU A 945 -24.38 -32.70 -53.07
C LEU A 945 -24.81 -32.70 -51.60
N SER A 946 -25.11 -33.87 -51.03
CA SER A 946 -25.59 -33.99 -49.65
C SER A 946 -24.63 -34.86 -48.83
N ALA A 947 -24.31 -34.39 -47.62
CA ALA A 947 -23.54 -35.11 -46.61
C ALA A 947 -24.36 -35.22 -45.32
N ALA A 948 -24.30 -36.37 -44.65
CA ALA A 948 -25.02 -36.63 -43.40
C ALA A 948 -24.29 -36.13 -42.15
N ASP A 949 -23.01 -35.76 -42.25
CA ASP A 949 -22.23 -35.18 -41.16
C ASP A 949 -21.02 -34.37 -41.69
N GLY A 950 -20.29 -33.73 -40.78
CA GLY A 950 -19.12 -32.92 -41.11
C GLY A 950 -17.93 -33.73 -41.68
N VAL A 951 -17.81 -35.03 -41.36
CA VAL A 951 -16.71 -35.88 -41.86
C VAL A 951 -16.97 -36.24 -43.32
N GLN A 952 -18.17 -36.71 -43.64
CA GLN A 952 -18.58 -37.00 -45.01
C GLN A 952 -18.57 -35.74 -45.87
N CYS A 953 -18.89 -34.57 -45.30
CA CYS A 953 -18.75 -33.29 -45.97
C CYS A 953 -17.30 -33.03 -46.41
N LEU A 954 -16.32 -33.26 -45.53
CA LEU A 954 -14.90 -33.12 -45.86
C LEU A 954 -14.43 -34.15 -46.89
N GLU A 955 -14.87 -35.41 -46.78
CA GLU A 955 -14.53 -36.46 -47.76
C GLU A 955 -15.05 -36.12 -49.16
N LEU A 956 -16.29 -35.65 -49.26
CA LEU A 956 -16.85 -35.20 -50.54
C LEU A 956 -16.13 -33.96 -51.05
N ALA A 957 -15.78 -33.02 -50.17
CA ALA A 957 -15.03 -31.81 -50.55
C ALA A 957 -13.62 -32.13 -51.10
N GLN A 958 -12.98 -33.24 -50.73
CA GLN A 958 -11.71 -33.64 -51.34
C GLN A 958 -11.84 -33.99 -52.83
N HIS A 959 -13.02 -34.47 -53.26
CA HIS A 959 -13.25 -34.99 -54.60
C HIS A 959 -14.05 -34.04 -55.50
N CYS A 960 -14.55 -32.91 -54.96
CA CYS A 960 -15.28 -31.90 -55.72
C CYS A 960 -14.95 -30.48 -55.24
N ARG A 961 -15.22 -29.46 -56.05
CA ARG A 961 -15.09 -28.05 -55.64
C ARG A 961 -16.45 -27.36 -55.67
N PRO A 962 -17.24 -27.42 -54.58
CA PRO A 962 -18.52 -26.72 -54.48
C PRO A 962 -18.32 -25.20 -54.53
N ASP A 963 -19.30 -24.48 -55.05
CA ASP A 963 -19.35 -23.02 -55.01
C ASP A 963 -19.86 -22.50 -53.65
N LEU A 964 -20.70 -23.27 -52.97
CA LEU A 964 -21.26 -22.95 -51.65
C LEU A 964 -21.39 -24.21 -50.78
N PHE A 965 -20.99 -24.11 -49.52
CA PHE A 965 -21.27 -25.07 -48.47
C PHE A 965 -22.40 -24.54 -47.59
N LEU A 966 -23.44 -25.37 -47.37
CA LEU A 966 -24.46 -25.17 -46.35
C LEU A 966 -24.15 -26.14 -45.22
N LEU A 967 -23.68 -25.64 -44.07
CA LEU A 967 -23.21 -26.48 -42.96
C LEU A 967 -24.08 -26.29 -41.74
N ASP A 968 -24.68 -27.38 -41.24
CA ASP A 968 -25.29 -27.37 -39.92
C ASP A 968 -24.24 -27.29 -38.81
N ILE A 969 -24.51 -26.49 -37.78
CA ILE A 969 -23.60 -26.35 -36.64
C ILE A 969 -23.61 -27.62 -35.80
N SER A 970 -24.79 -28.16 -35.52
CA SER A 970 -24.98 -29.21 -34.53
C SER A 970 -25.01 -30.60 -35.18
N MET A 971 -23.93 -30.94 -35.88
CA MET A 971 -23.72 -32.27 -36.47
C MET A 971 -22.91 -33.19 -35.54
N PRO A 972 -23.18 -34.51 -35.54
CA PRO A 972 -22.39 -35.49 -34.82
C PRO A 972 -20.98 -35.67 -35.43
N ASN A 973 -20.04 -36.19 -34.63
CA ASN A 973 -18.62 -36.41 -34.96
C ASN A 973 -17.80 -35.13 -35.16
N LEU A 974 -18.11 -34.35 -36.20
CA LEU A 974 -17.44 -33.11 -36.53
C LEU A 974 -18.49 -32.01 -36.65
N ASN A 975 -18.46 -31.06 -35.73
CA ASN A 975 -19.45 -29.98 -35.71
C ASN A 975 -19.21 -28.99 -36.86
N GLY A 976 -20.22 -28.19 -37.22
CA GLY A 976 -20.13 -27.29 -38.37
C GLY A 976 -19.01 -26.27 -38.28
N TRP A 977 -18.61 -25.84 -37.08
CA TRP A 977 -17.50 -24.88 -36.89
C TRP A 977 -16.16 -25.53 -37.24
N GLU A 978 -15.94 -26.73 -36.73
CA GLU A 978 -14.73 -27.53 -37.01
C GLU A 978 -14.69 -27.94 -38.48
N ALA A 979 -15.84 -28.28 -39.09
CA ALA A 979 -15.93 -28.56 -40.52
C ALA A 979 -15.59 -27.33 -41.38
N ALA A 980 -16.07 -26.13 -41.02
CA ALA A 980 -15.73 -24.90 -41.72
C ALA A 980 -14.23 -24.58 -41.64
N GLU A 981 -13.64 -24.70 -40.45
CA GLU A 981 -12.19 -24.52 -40.25
C GLU A 981 -11.37 -25.54 -41.06
N ALA A 982 -11.75 -26.82 -41.01
CA ALA A 982 -11.10 -27.88 -41.78
C ALA A 982 -11.22 -27.68 -43.29
N LEU A 983 -12.38 -27.23 -43.81
CA LEU A 983 -12.57 -26.91 -45.22
C LEU A 983 -11.64 -25.77 -45.68
N ARG A 984 -11.47 -24.74 -44.84
CA ARG A 984 -10.53 -23.65 -45.13
C ARG A 984 -9.09 -24.16 -45.14
N HIS A 985 -8.68 -24.97 -44.16
CA HIS A 985 -7.34 -25.56 -44.14
C HIS A 985 -7.08 -26.55 -45.28
N ALA A 986 -8.12 -27.21 -45.78
CA ALA A 986 -8.06 -28.10 -46.94
C ALA A 986 -7.98 -27.34 -48.29
N GLY A 987 -7.95 -26.01 -48.28
CA GLY A 987 -7.74 -25.17 -49.46
C GLY A 987 -9.01 -24.71 -50.17
N HIS A 988 -10.20 -24.92 -49.59
CA HIS A 988 -11.47 -24.41 -50.12
C HIS A 988 -11.71 -22.94 -49.72
N HIS A 989 -10.77 -22.05 -50.05
CA HIS A 989 -10.89 -20.62 -49.72
C HIS A 989 -11.85 -19.86 -50.66
N ASP A 990 -12.04 -20.35 -51.88
CA ASP A 990 -12.88 -19.68 -52.89
C ASP A 990 -14.37 -20.01 -52.77
N ALA A 991 -14.70 -21.16 -52.16
CA ALA A 991 -16.08 -21.58 -51.93
C ALA A 991 -16.70 -20.79 -50.79
N ARG A 992 -17.97 -20.40 -50.89
CA ARG A 992 -18.67 -19.72 -49.79
C ARG A 992 -19.14 -20.71 -48.75
N ILE A 993 -19.20 -20.31 -47.49
CA ILE A 993 -19.73 -21.15 -46.40
C ILE A 993 -20.85 -20.39 -45.68
N LEU A 994 -22.06 -20.95 -45.73
CA LEU A 994 -23.23 -20.48 -45.00
C LEU A 994 -23.56 -21.46 -43.88
N MET A 995 -23.49 -20.97 -42.64
CA MET A 995 -23.77 -21.77 -41.44
C MET A 995 -25.27 -21.81 -41.15
N LEU A 996 -25.82 -22.99 -40.85
CA LEU A 996 -27.20 -23.21 -40.45
C LEU A 996 -27.25 -23.61 -38.97
N SER A 997 -28.18 -23.07 -38.19
CA SER A 997 -28.17 -23.28 -36.74
C SER A 997 -29.55 -23.39 -36.12
N ALA A 998 -29.67 -24.23 -35.10
CA ALA A 998 -30.92 -24.51 -34.42
C ALA A 998 -31.17 -23.61 -33.19
N SER A 999 -30.19 -22.83 -32.71
CA SER A 999 -30.37 -21.97 -31.54
C SER A 999 -29.58 -20.65 -31.53
N ALA A 1000 -30.16 -19.61 -30.94
CA ALA A 1000 -29.50 -18.30 -30.77
C ALA A 1000 -28.23 -18.35 -29.88
N LEU A 1001 -28.10 -19.37 -29.03
CA LEU A 1001 -26.92 -19.63 -28.19
C LEU A 1001 -25.74 -20.14 -29.01
N GLU A 1002 -25.99 -20.98 -30.02
CA GLU A 1002 -24.98 -21.41 -31.00
C GLU A 1002 -24.50 -20.21 -31.85
N ALA A 1003 -25.39 -19.24 -32.10
CA ALA A 1003 -25.07 -18.00 -32.82
C ALA A 1003 -24.15 -17.04 -32.02
N HIS A 1004 -24.26 -17.01 -30.69
CA HIS A 1004 -23.57 -16.06 -29.81
C HIS A 1004 -22.43 -16.65 -28.96
N GLY A 1005 -22.23 -17.98 -29.01
CA GLY A 1005 -21.27 -18.70 -28.17
C GLY A 1005 -19.79 -18.40 -28.42
N ARG A 1006 -19.43 -17.86 -29.59
CA ARG A 1006 -18.11 -17.29 -29.93
C ARG A 1006 -18.32 -16.14 -30.92
N SER A 1007 -17.56 -15.05 -30.78
CA SER A 1007 -17.66 -13.83 -31.58
C SER A 1007 -17.98 -14.10 -33.06
N LEU A 1008 -19.05 -13.49 -33.59
CA LEU A 1008 -19.48 -13.48 -35.00
C LEU A 1008 -18.39 -13.04 -36.01
N ALA A 1009 -17.19 -12.74 -35.54
CA ALA A 1009 -16.00 -12.36 -36.29
C ALA A 1009 -14.95 -13.49 -36.36
N GLN A 1010 -15.36 -14.73 -36.68
CA GLN A 1010 -14.42 -15.78 -37.04
C GLN A 1010 -14.18 -15.80 -38.56
N PRO A 1011 -12.93 -15.90 -39.05
CA PRO A 1011 -12.59 -15.71 -40.47
C PRO A 1011 -12.98 -16.87 -41.41
N PHE A 1012 -13.64 -17.92 -40.91
CA PHE A 1012 -13.78 -19.18 -41.64
C PHE A 1012 -15.13 -19.37 -42.38
N HIS A 1013 -16.15 -18.55 -42.12
CA HIS A 1013 -17.46 -18.62 -42.80
C HIS A 1013 -17.88 -17.26 -43.39
N ASP A 1014 -18.83 -17.26 -44.33
CA ASP A 1014 -19.24 -16.06 -45.10
C ASP A 1014 -20.66 -15.57 -44.74
N GLY A 1015 -21.46 -16.40 -44.05
CA GLY A 1015 -22.79 -16.01 -43.60
C GLY A 1015 -23.40 -17.01 -42.62
N TYR A 1016 -24.58 -16.66 -42.10
CA TYR A 1016 -25.31 -17.48 -41.13
C TYR A 1016 -26.83 -17.37 -41.32
N LEU A 1017 -27.56 -18.46 -41.09
CA LEU A 1017 -29.03 -18.54 -41.15
C LEU A 1017 -29.60 -19.43 -40.03
N MET A 1018 -30.68 -18.97 -39.39
CA MET A 1018 -31.39 -19.73 -38.36
C MET A 1018 -32.32 -20.78 -38.97
N LYS A 1019 -32.43 -21.94 -38.32
CA LYS A 1019 -33.44 -22.97 -38.56
C LYS A 1019 -34.69 -22.68 -37.70
N PRO A 1020 -35.93 -22.93 -38.17
CA PRO A 1020 -36.28 -23.48 -39.49
C PRO A 1020 -35.93 -22.51 -40.62
N VAL A 1021 -35.41 -23.05 -41.73
CA VAL A 1021 -34.87 -22.26 -42.83
C VAL A 1021 -36.00 -21.55 -43.58
N ASP A 1022 -36.00 -20.22 -43.52
CA ASP A 1022 -36.88 -19.36 -44.30
C ASP A 1022 -36.40 -19.31 -45.77
N ILE A 1023 -37.20 -19.87 -46.68
CA ILE A 1023 -36.82 -20.10 -48.08
C ILE A 1023 -36.49 -18.78 -48.82
N PRO A 1024 -37.35 -17.74 -48.82
CA PRO A 1024 -36.99 -16.42 -49.34
C PRO A 1024 -35.65 -15.89 -48.85
N ARG A 1025 -35.39 -16.00 -47.54
CA ARG A 1025 -34.15 -15.51 -46.92
C ARG A 1025 -32.95 -16.37 -47.31
N LEU A 1026 -33.11 -17.69 -47.42
CA LEU A 1026 -32.08 -18.60 -47.94
C LEU A 1026 -31.71 -18.19 -49.38
N LEU A 1027 -32.70 -17.98 -50.26
CA LEU A 1027 -32.45 -17.58 -51.65
C LEU A 1027 -31.77 -16.20 -51.74
N GLU A 1028 -32.13 -15.26 -50.87
CA GLU A 1028 -31.44 -13.97 -50.78
C GLU A 1028 -29.96 -14.14 -50.37
N GLN A 1029 -29.68 -14.96 -49.36
CA GLN A 1029 -28.32 -15.26 -48.91
C GLN A 1029 -27.49 -15.95 -50.00
N ILE A 1030 -28.08 -16.93 -50.69
CA ILE A 1030 -27.42 -17.62 -51.81
C ILE A 1030 -27.11 -16.64 -52.94
N ALA A 1031 -28.06 -15.77 -53.32
CA ALA A 1031 -27.82 -14.75 -54.35
C ALA A 1031 -26.67 -13.80 -53.98
N ARG A 1032 -26.64 -13.36 -52.72
CA ARG A 1032 -25.59 -12.47 -52.22
C ARG A 1032 -24.23 -13.15 -52.20
N LEU A 1033 -24.14 -14.38 -51.69
CA LEU A 1033 -22.88 -15.11 -51.52
C LEU A 1033 -22.31 -15.57 -52.87
N LEU A 1034 -23.14 -16.12 -53.74
CA LEU A 1034 -22.74 -16.59 -55.07
C LEU A 1034 -22.73 -15.49 -56.13
N ARG A 1035 -23.22 -14.29 -55.81
CA ARG A 1035 -23.36 -13.13 -56.71
C ARG A 1035 -24.13 -13.48 -57.99
N ILE A 1036 -25.26 -14.15 -57.82
CA ILE A 1036 -26.16 -14.54 -58.92
C ILE A 1036 -27.39 -13.65 -58.97
N GLU A 1037 -27.94 -13.48 -60.16
CA GLU A 1037 -29.17 -12.72 -60.40
C GLU A 1037 -30.33 -13.70 -60.62
N TRP A 1038 -31.35 -13.63 -59.76
CA TRP A 1038 -32.53 -14.49 -59.85
C TRP A 1038 -33.40 -14.12 -61.06
N LEU A 1039 -33.83 -15.12 -61.83
CA LEU A 1039 -34.86 -14.99 -62.84
C LEU A 1039 -36.22 -15.10 -62.15
N ARG A 1040 -36.98 -14.01 -62.21
CA ARG A 1040 -38.30 -13.89 -61.60
C ARG A 1040 -39.36 -13.83 -62.69
N GLU A 1041 -40.51 -14.47 -62.48
CA GLU A 1041 -41.68 -14.19 -63.31
C GLU A 1041 -42.08 -12.72 -63.14
N PRO A 1042 -42.36 -11.97 -64.22
CA PRO A 1042 -42.92 -10.63 -64.10
C PRO A 1042 -44.27 -10.74 -63.37
N PRO A 1043 -44.56 -9.85 -62.41
CA PRO A 1043 -45.83 -9.88 -61.69
C PRO A 1043 -46.96 -9.73 -62.70
N GLN A 1044 -47.86 -10.71 -62.77
CA GLN A 1044 -49.11 -10.56 -63.49
C GLN A 1044 -49.94 -9.50 -62.76
N THR A 1045 -49.94 -8.27 -63.26
CA THR A 1045 -50.95 -7.28 -62.91
C THR A 1045 -52.28 -7.78 -63.47
N ILE A 1046 -53.06 -8.45 -62.62
CA ILE A 1046 -54.47 -8.68 -62.89
C ILE A 1046 -55.15 -7.33 -62.67
N GLU A 1047 -55.33 -6.55 -63.74
CA GLU A 1047 -56.33 -5.48 -63.73
C GLU A 1047 -57.71 -6.12 -63.49
N PRO A 1048 -58.54 -5.57 -62.59
CA PRO A 1048 -59.89 -6.09 -62.42
C PRO A 1048 -60.70 -5.72 -63.67
N ASP A 1049 -60.98 -6.72 -64.50
CA ASP A 1049 -61.86 -6.56 -65.66
C ASP A 1049 -63.29 -6.28 -65.16
N LEU A 1050 -63.65 -5.01 -65.12
CA LEU A 1050 -64.99 -4.51 -64.84
C LEU A 1050 -65.86 -4.67 -66.10
N ARG A 1051 -66.32 -5.90 -66.35
CA ARG A 1051 -67.49 -6.18 -67.20
C ARG A 1051 -68.32 -7.32 -66.60
N PRO A 1052 -69.64 -7.14 -66.41
CA PRO A 1052 -70.50 -8.20 -65.90
C PRO A 1052 -70.76 -9.22 -67.01
N HIS A 1053 -69.98 -10.29 -67.06
CA HIS A 1053 -70.43 -11.51 -67.72
C HIS A 1053 -71.36 -12.24 -66.75
N ALA A 1054 -72.61 -12.47 -67.16
CA ALA A 1054 -73.56 -13.28 -66.41
C ALA A 1054 -72.99 -14.71 -66.29
N GLU A 1055 -72.36 -15.01 -65.15
CA GLU A 1055 -71.86 -16.36 -64.85
C GLU A 1055 -73.03 -17.34 -64.81
N PRO A 1056 -72.92 -18.53 -65.43
CA PRO A 1056 -73.86 -19.62 -65.23
C PRO A 1056 -73.93 -19.96 -63.74
N ARG A 1057 -75.14 -19.92 -63.16
CA ARG A 1057 -75.35 -20.21 -61.74
C ARG A 1057 -75.56 -21.72 -61.54
N PRO A 1058 -74.86 -22.36 -60.59
CA PRO A 1058 -75.09 -23.77 -60.32
C PRO A 1058 -76.51 -23.98 -59.75
N PRO A 1059 -77.14 -25.13 -60.00
CA PRO A 1059 -78.47 -25.46 -59.47
C PRO A 1059 -78.55 -25.29 -57.94
N ARG A 1060 -79.71 -24.85 -57.44
CA ARG A 1060 -79.97 -24.56 -56.01
C ARG A 1060 -79.52 -25.66 -55.05
N ARG A 1061 -79.62 -26.94 -55.43
CA ARG A 1061 -79.11 -28.07 -54.63
C ARG A 1061 -77.62 -27.92 -54.25
N HIS A 1062 -76.80 -27.43 -55.18
CA HIS A 1062 -75.37 -27.25 -54.97
C HIS A 1062 -75.10 -26.01 -54.13
N VAL A 1063 -75.87 -24.93 -54.33
CA VAL A 1063 -75.78 -23.71 -53.51
C VAL A 1063 -76.17 -24.00 -52.06
N ASP A 1064 -77.29 -24.70 -51.83
CA ASP A 1064 -77.77 -25.06 -50.47
C ASP A 1064 -76.79 -26.00 -49.75
N GLU A 1065 -76.22 -26.98 -50.45
CA GLU A 1065 -75.17 -27.83 -49.90
C GLU A 1065 -73.90 -27.04 -49.55
N LEU A 1066 -73.47 -26.11 -50.41
CA LEU A 1066 -72.33 -25.24 -50.15
C LEU A 1066 -72.59 -24.25 -49.00
N ILE A 1067 -73.82 -23.75 -48.85
CA ILE A 1067 -74.27 -22.94 -47.70
C ILE A 1067 -74.22 -23.78 -46.42
N ASN A 1068 -74.76 -24.99 -46.43
CA ASN A 1068 -74.73 -25.87 -45.27
C ASN A 1068 -73.30 -26.22 -44.86
N LEU A 1069 -72.44 -26.56 -45.82
CA LEU A 1069 -71.01 -26.81 -45.58
C LEU A 1069 -70.28 -25.56 -45.06
N GLY A 1070 -70.67 -24.37 -45.54
CA GLY A 1070 -70.19 -23.07 -45.06
C GLY A 1070 -70.61 -22.77 -43.62
N GLN A 1071 -71.87 -23.03 -43.27
CA GLN A 1071 -72.41 -22.81 -41.91
C GLN A 1071 -71.71 -23.68 -40.86
N ILE A 1072 -71.35 -24.91 -41.22
CA ILE A 1072 -70.59 -25.82 -40.33
C ILE A 1072 -69.06 -25.66 -40.46
N GLY A 1073 -68.59 -24.74 -41.31
CA GLY A 1073 -67.16 -24.40 -41.44
C GLY A 1073 -66.27 -25.52 -41.97
N HIS A 1074 -66.83 -26.51 -42.69
CA HIS A 1074 -66.09 -27.72 -43.08
C HIS A 1074 -65.30 -27.54 -44.39
N ILE A 1075 -64.19 -26.79 -44.32
CA ILE A 1075 -63.37 -26.33 -45.47
C ILE A 1075 -63.00 -27.43 -46.46
N ARG A 1076 -62.53 -28.60 -45.97
CA ARG A 1076 -62.17 -29.72 -46.85
C ARG A 1076 -63.36 -30.28 -47.64
N ALA A 1077 -64.57 -30.22 -47.06
CA ALA A 1077 -65.78 -30.68 -47.75
C ALA A 1077 -66.29 -29.62 -48.73
N ILE A 1078 -66.13 -28.33 -48.40
CA ILE A 1078 -66.39 -27.23 -49.34
C ILE A 1078 -65.47 -27.35 -50.56
N GLN A 1079 -64.16 -27.51 -50.36
CA GLN A 1079 -63.19 -27.69 -51.45
C GLN A 1079 -63.52 -28.94 -52.27
N ALA A 1080 -63.75 -30.10 -51.63
CA ALA A 1080 -64.14 -31.32 -52.31
C ALA A 1080 -65.46 -31.18 -53.09
N LYS A 1081 -66.43 -30.42 -52.56
CA LYS A 1081 -67.70 -30.18 -53.24
C LYS A 1081 -67.56 -29.23 -54.43
N LEU A 1082 -66.73 -28.19 -54.30
CA LEU A 1082 -66.37 -27.30 -55.40
C LEU A 1082 -65.60 -28.05 -56.49
N ASP A 1083 -64.67 -28.94 -56.12
CA ASP A 1083 -64.00 -29.86 -57.05
C ASP A 1083 -65.01 -30.76 -57.77
N GLN A 1084 -65.95 -31.34 -57.04
CA GLN A 1084 -67.00 -32.18 -57.61
C GLN A 1084 -67.87 -31.40 -58.62
N ILE A 1085 -68.30 -30.18 -58.29
CA ILE A 1085 -69.08 -29.34 -59.21
C ILE A 1085 -68.26 -29.01 -60.47
N GLY A 1086 -66.97 -28.71 -60.32
CA GLY A 1086 -66.09 -28.39 -61.45
C GLY A 1086 -65.79 -29.58 -62.36
N ILE A 1087 -65.78 -30.81 -61.82
CA ILE A 1087 -65.57 -32.04 -62.59
C ILE A 1087 -66.87 -32.50 -63.26
N ASP A 1088 -67.97 -32.52 -62.52
CA ASP A 1088 -69.26 -33.05 -63.01
C ASP A 1088 -69.93 -32.10 -64.01
N GLN A 1089 -69.69 -30.78 -63.88
CA GLN A 1089 -70.36 -29.74 -64.68
C GLN A 1089 -69.37 -28.61 -65.05
N PRO A 1090 -68.58 -28.77 -66.14
CA PRO A 1090 -67.52 -27.82 -66.54
C PRO A 1090 -68.02 -26.41 -66.85
N GLU A 1091 -69.32 -26.23 -67.12
CA GLU A 1091 -69.95 -24.92 -67.32
C GLU A 1091 -69.93 -24.01 -66.07
N TYR A 1092 -69.79 -24.58 -64.87
CA TYR A 1092 -69.68 -23.83 -63.61
C TYR A 1092 -68.24 -23.63 -63.13
N GLN A 1093 -67.24 -23.91 -63.97
CA GLN A 1093 -65.83 -23.85 -63.58
C GLN A 1093 -65.37 -22.45 -63.16
N THR A 1094 -65.94 -21.40 -63.74
CA THR A 1094 -65.69 -20.00 -63.35
C THR A 1094 -66.21 -19.73 -61.94
N PHE A 1095 -67.44 -20.17 -61.64
CA PHE A 1095 -68.01 -20.11 -60.28
C PHE A 1095 -67.17 -20.90 -59.28
N VAL A 1096 -66.77 -22.13 -59.62
CA VAL A 1096 -65.91 -22.98 -58.76
C VAL A 1096 -64.58 -22.31 -58.47
N SER A 1097 -63.95 -21.70 -59.48
CA SER A 1097 -62.66 -21.01 -59.33
C SER A 1097 -62.79 -19.76 -58.47
N ARG A 1098 -63.87 -19.00 -58.64
CA ARG A 1098 -64.18 -17.83 -57.81
C ARG A 1098 -64.44 -18.21 -56.36
N MET A 1099 -65.30 -19.19 -56.11
CA MET A 1099 -65.62 -19.66 -54.76
C MET A 1099 -64.39 -20.29 -54.09
N ARG A 1100 -63.55 -21.02 -54.83
CA ARG A 1100 -62.28 -21.54 -54.34
C ARG A 1100 -61.32 -20.42 -53.97
N GLY A 1101 -61.18 -19.39 -54.80
CA GLY A 1101 -60.35 -18.23 -54.48
C GLY A 1101 -60.83 -17.46 -53.25
N ILE A 1102 -62.13 -17.49 -52.92
CA ILE A 1102 -62.66 -16.92 -51.67
C ILE A 1102 -62.35 -17.83 -50.47
N VAL A 1103 -62.55 -19.15 -50.61
CA VAL A 1103 -62.28 -20.14 -49.56
C VAL A 1103 -60.78 -20.24 -49.22
N ASP A 1104 -59.90 -20.20 -50.22
CA ASP A 1104 -58.45 -20.27 -50.04
C ASP A 1104 -57.89 -19.00 -49.38
N ARG A 1105 -58.60 -17.87 -49.52
CA ARG A 1105 -58.34 -16.62 -48.77
C ARG A 1105 -59.01 -16.58 -47.40
N PHE A 1106 -59.73 -17.65 -47.02
CA PHE A 1106 -60.47 -17.78 -45.76
C PHE A 1106 -61.55 -16.71 -45.53
N ASP A 1107 -62.07 -16.08 -46.59
CA ASP A 1107 -63.11 -15.05 -46.51
C ASP A 1107 -64.52 -15.68 -46.52
N PHE A 1108 -64.89 -16.28 -45.39
CA PHE A 1108 -66.18 -16.99 -45.25
C PHE A 1108 -67.40 -16.07 -45.26
N ASP A 1109 -67.22 -14.81 -44.88
CA ASP A 1109 -68.29 -13.81 -44.94
C ASP A 1109 -68.64 -13.50 -46.39
N GLN A 1110 -67.63 -13.30 -47.25
CA GLN A 1110 -67.84 -13.14 -48.69
C GLN A 1110 -68.35 -14.44 -49.34
N TYR A 1111 -67.86 -15.61 -48.92
CA TYR A 1111 -68.36 -16.92 -49.40
C TYR A 1111 -69.87 -17.08 -49.13
N MET A 1112 -70.30 -16.79 -47.89
CA MET A 1112 -71.70 -16.88 -47.49
C MET A 1112 -72.57 -15.79 -48.13
N ALA A 1113 -72.04 -14.57 -48.29
CA ALA A 1113 -72.75 -13.48 -48.96
C ALA A 1113 -73.04 -13.80 -50.43
N VAL A 1114 -72.05 -14.33 -51.17
CA VAL A 1114 -72.23 -14.70 -52.58
C VAL A 1114 -73.25 -15.84 -52.74
N LEU A 1115 -73.19 -16.87 -51.87
CA LEU A 1115 -74.14 -17.99 -51.95
C LEU A 1115 -75.56 -17.60 -51.53
N ARG A 1116 -75.73 -16.74 -50.51
CA ARG A 1116 -77.05 -16.25 -50.09
C ARG A 1116 -77.67 -15.31 -51.12
N ASP A 1117 -76.88 -14.43 -51.74
CA ASP A 1117 -77.35 -13.59 -52.85
C ASP A 1117 -77.85 -14.45 -54.02
N MET A 1118 -77.18 -15.57 -54.31
CA MET A 1118 -77.65 -16.55 -55.29
C MET A 1118 -78.91 -17.31 -54.86
N GLN A 1119 -79.12 -17.49 -53.55
CA GLN A 1119 -80.31 -18.14 -52.98
C GLN A 1119 -81.55 -17.22 -53.03
N ASP A 1120 -81.38 -15.90 -52.85
CA ASP A 1120 -82.47 -14.93 -52.76
C ASP A 1120 -82.95 -14.41 -54.15
N HIS A 1121 -82.13 -14.52 -55.20
CA HIS A 1121 -82.43 -13.93 -56.52
C HIS A 1121 -83.40 -14.73 -57.42
N GLU A 1122 -83.81 -15.96 -57.07
CA GLU A 1122 -84.83 -16.74 -57.81
C GLU A 1122 -86.28 -16.51 -57.35
N PHE A 1123 -86.50 -15.86 -56.20
CA PHE A 1123 -87.86 -15.57 -55.68
C PHE A 1123 -88.58 -14.42 -56.41
N ARG A 1124 -87.97 -13.85 -57.46
CA ARG A 1124 -88.56 -12.77 -58.30
C ARG A 1124 -88.79 -13.18 -59.76
N SER A 1125 -88.57 -14.44 -60.13
CA SER A 1125 -88.75 -14.94 -61.51
C SER A 1125 -89.83 -16.03 -61.68
N GLU A 1126 -90.62 -16.33 -60.64
CA GLU A 1126 -91.82 -17.19 -60.73
C GLU A 1126 -93.15 -16.38 -60.77
N GLU A 1127 -93.10 -15.06 -60.94
CA GLU A 1127 -94.25 -14.18 -61.22
C GLU A 1127 -94.14 -13.40 -62.57
N ALA A 1128 -93.47 -13.98 -63.57
CA ALA A 1128 -93.52 -13.51 -64.96
C ALA A 1128 -93.71 -14.67 -65.96
#